data_AF-A0A2T0B9V7-F1
#
_entry.id   AF-A0A2T0B9V7-F1
#
_cell.length_a   1.000
_cell.length_b   1.000
_cell.length_c   1.000
_cell.angle_alpha   90.00
_cell.angle_beta   90.00
_cell.angle_gamma   90.00
#
_symmetry.space_group_name_H-M   'P 1'
#
loop_
_entity.id
_entity.type
_entity.pdbx_description
1 polymer ?
#
loop_
_entity_poly.entity_id
_entity_poly.type
_entity_poly.pdbx_seq_one_letter_code
_entity_poly.pdbx_strand_id
1 'polypeptide(L)'
;MTFQTFKIHGDNIVECERIFNFISRRLNIIDINKQFISQAAIRVDIRFIYNKSKFQWRLIYHPGFNKSNRRRWNNNIFDSLKAAGSFLDETPDAIITQVNFDKQKEKILCAIEFCSALQAGNQAWQRSGRAYSTIRTGCPYLYIVDFVKYELDTTTRKRKAIRTPNPAIPYSYINNTQQENVFGAQAFVKSEEFDKNNALLKNFDESTFSEDDIADYLINLMLGYDTTEYEKSLLDKNLKMVNYFSIHTNGQYYFKPEDWQRIYKGETTVIELSKEKKWQFGKKIAEKSMTSNLREFVKVVKKYAYGISCRDLPFGVISVENKANFVNELVSLYPISQNDAQAILEDDHDLLICLIKGFKPRGDDNRPDRGLLPFLVMLTSEHAKILTLIYGPMTSTRVKQIKNDPGAVARVSGFWNVFLGLSDYLLLDVPVLNEERNATLFRTNRRYKQQCTALSAKEIIFSDIVSPIPNSVHEDDVDSAIHILFTSLPSNKCFEGLCNPPGGDWSGLSVIVNQCEYRWVSLPRVSGEINGKRPDHVLQLYPHDTNSIILSIESKDRSFDLEPNVGTQLKQYIKYLSTFVPSCEKSINGDWSISSRKISLNPSKIVSVAAFIDSGSEDYDNIHRLSTCDLIFALSQKEIGWNIKIINYMSDNSQYTQLKELILSHPNNIGITCTFL
;
A
#
# COMPACT_ATOMS: atom_id res chain seq x y z
N MET A 1 32.60 17.71 4.81
CA MET A 1 31.35 17.08 5.26
C MET A 1 30.27 17.56 4.30
N THR A 2 29.68 16.67 3.52
CA THR A 2 28.68 17.05 2.51
C THR A 2 27.32 17.20 3.20
N PHE A 3 26.76 18.41 3.17
CA PHE A 3 25.41 18.67 3.66
C PHE A 3 24.42 18.53 2.51
N GLN A 4 23.43 17.64 2.65
CA GLN A 4 22.40 17.40 1.64
C GLN A 4 21.02 17.49 2.28
N THR A 5 20.05 18.02 1.53
CA THR A 5 18.64 18.07 1.95
C THR A 5 17.81 17.15 1.08
N PHE A 6 17.09 16.23 1.72
CA PHE A 6 16.15 15.33 1.09
C PHE A 6 14.75 15.56 1.67
N LYS A 7 13.74 15.23 0.88
CA LYS A 7 12.36 15.20 1.36
C LYS A 7 11.79 13.81 1.19
N ILE A 8 11.00 13.41 2.16
CA ILE A 8 10.22 12.18 2.13
C ILE A 8 8.76 12.60 2.15
N HIS A 9 8.14 12.54 0.99
CA HIS A 9 6.70 12.76 0.82
C HIS A 9 6.02 11.43 1.09
N GLY A 10 5.33 11.29 2.22
CA GLY A 10 4.65 10.04 2.61
C GLY A 10 3.14 10.20 2.59
N ASP A 11 2.39 9.11 2.43
CA ASP A 11 0.93 9.16 2.57
C ASP A 11 0.52 9.53 4.01
N ASN A 12 1.41 9.28 4.97
CA ASN A 12 1.31 9.69 6.36
C ASN A 12 2.71 9.69 7.03
N ILE A 13 2.77 10.02 8.32
CA ILE A 13 4.03 10.11 9.08
C ILE A 13 4.73 8.75 9.24
N VAL A 14 3.97 7.66 9.38
CA VAL A 14 4.52 6.32 9.56
C VAL A 14 5.31 5.89 8.33
N GLU A 15 4.84 6.22 7.13
CA GLU A 15 5.58 5.90 5.90
C GLU A 15 6.86 6.72 5.76
N CYS A 16 6.87 7.97 6.22
CA CYS A 16 8.09 8.77 6.29
C CYS A 16 9.13 8.14 7.25
N GLU A 17 8.70 7.76 8.45
CA GLU A 17 9.56 7.12 9.45
C GLU A 17 10.02 5.74 9.01
N ARG A 18 9.17 4.97 8.30
CA ARG A 18 9.51 3.64 7.81
C ARG A 18 10.70 3.68 6.85
N ILE A 19 10.75 4.66 5.95
CA ILE A 19 11.92 4.90 5.08
C ILE A 19 13.16 5.19 5.93
N PHE A 20 13.03 6.10 6.90
CA PHE A 20 14.15 6.44 7.77
C PHE A 20 14.64 5.25 8.59
N ASN A 21 13.72 4.39 9.05
CA ASN A 21 14.02 3.15 9.76
C ASN A 21 14.76 2.14 8.88
N PHE A 22 14.45 2.03 7.59
CA PHE A 22 15.25 1.20 6.69
C PHE A 22 16.68 1.74 6.56
N ILE A 23 16.83 3.02 6.27
CA ILE A 23 18.13 3.66 6.06
C ILE A 23 18.98 3.57 7.34
N SER A 24 18.41 3.92 8.50
CA SER A 24 19.15 4.03 9.78
C SER A 24 19.79 2.72 10.23
N ARG A 25 19.26 1.56 9.81
CA ARG A 25 19.82 0.23 10.13
C ARG A 25 21.26 0.05 9.67
N ARG A 26 21.68 0.75 8.62
CA ARG A 26 23.03 0.66 8.03
C ARG A 26 23.90 1.87 8.36
N LEU A 27 23.36 2.85 9.09
CA LEU A 27 24.08 4.05 9.47
C LEU A 27 24.64 3.91 10.88
N ASN A 28 25.90 4.29 11.06
CA ASN A 28 26.41 4.59 12.39
C ASN A 28 26.07 6.04 12.73
N ILE A 29 24.91 6.23 13.38
CA ILE A 29 24.39 7.54 13.75
C ILE A 29 25.23 8.14 14.88
N ILE A 30 25.83 9.31 14.61
CA ILE A 30 26.57 10.10 15.59
C ILE A 30 25.61 10.97 16.40
N ASP A 31 24.65 11.59 15.71
CA ASP A 31 23.73 12.56 16.27
C ASP A 31 22.48 12.66 15.41
N ILE A 32 21.34 12.86 16.07
CA ILE A 32 20.04 12.99 15.44
C ILE A 32 19.20 14.02 16.22
N ASN A 33 18.62 14.97 15.50
CA ASN A 33 17.66 15.91 16.04
C ASN A 33 16.40 15.91 15.18
N LYS A 34 15.24 15.75 15.83
CA LYS A 34 13.92 15.71 15.19
C LYS A 34 13.04 16.79 15.79
N GLN A 35 12.41 17.61 14.96
CA GLN A 35 11.50 18.67 15.41
C GLN A 35 10.53 19.08 14.30
N PHE A 36 9.36 19.61 14.69
CA PHE A 36 8.50 20.32 13.76
C PHE A 36 9.20 21.56 13.20
N ILE A 37 8.94 21.88 11.94
CA ILE A 37 9.34 23.13 11.27
C ILE A 37 8.16 23.91 10.71
N SER A 38 6.97 23.34 10.81
CA SER A 38 5.66 23.95 10.60
C SER A 38 4.63 23.17 11.42
N GLN A 39 3.34 23.32 11.16
CA GLN A 39 2.28 22.53 11.79
C GLN A 39 2.25 21.09 11.26
N ALA A 40 2.82 20.83 10.08
CA ALA A 40 2.71 19.55 9.38
C ALA A 40 4.06 18.86 9.12
N ALA A 41 5.08 19.66 8.80
CA ALA A 41 6.37 19.13 8.36
C ALA A 41 7.33 18.94 9.55
N ILE A 42 8.04 17.81 9.53
CA ILE A 42 9.04 17.45 10.52
C ILE A 42 10.42 17.45 9.86
N ARG A 43 11.40 18.04 10.54
CA ARG A 43 12.79 18.02 10.14
C ARG A 43 13.55 17.01 11.00
N VAL A 44 14.33 16.16 10.33
CA VAL A 44 15.30 15.26 10.95
C VAL A 44 16.69 15.65 10.44
N ASP A 45 17.48 16.29 11.29
CA ASP A 45 18.89 16.54 11.02
C ASP A 45 19.69 15.35 11.59
N ILE A 46 20.47 14.68 10.74
CA ILE A 46 21.25 13.49 11.12
C ILE A 46 22.70 13.65 10.70
N ARG A 47 23.62 13.31 11.61
CA ARG A 47 25.05 13.14 11.36
C ARG A 47 25.40 11.67 11.55
N PHE A 48 26.10 11.09 10.59
CA PHE A 48 26.38 9.65 10.62
C PHE A 48 27.67 9.29 9.87
N ILE A 49 28.11 8.05 10.08
CA ILE A 49 29.18 7.41 9.33
C ILE A 49 28.58 6.30 8.46
N TYR A 50 28.96 6.30 7.17
CA TYR A 50 28.68 5.22 6.22
C TYR A 50 29.94 4.97 5.40
N ASN A 51 30.35 3.71 5.24
CA ASN A 51 31.59 3.32 4.55
C ASN A 51 32.81 4.17 4.94
N LYS A 52 33.02 4.33 6.27
CA LYS A 52 34.12 5.10 6.89
C LYS A 52 34.12 6.61 6.58
N SER A 53 33.12 7.12 5.88
CA SER A 53 32.96 8.54 5.55
C SER A 53 31.87 9.19 6.41
N LYS A 54 32.06 10.46 6.77
CA LYS A 54 31.12 11.24 7.57
C LYS A 54 30.19 12.06 6.70
N PHE A 55 28.88 11.93 6.94
CA PHE A 55 27.83 12.63 6.20
C PHE A 55 26.93 13.43 7.14
N GLN A 56 26.26 14.43 6.58
CA GLN A 56 25.21 15.18 7.26
C GLN A 56 24.02 15.34 6.33
N TRP A 57 22.87 14.83 6.76
CA TRP A 57 21.63 14.96 6.01
C TRP A 57 20.61 15.75 6.81
N ARG A 58 19.80 16.51 6.06
CA ARG A 58 18.53 17.05 6.51
C ARG A 58 17.42 16.33 5.77
N LEU A 59 16.62 15.56 6.48
CA LEU A 59 15.40 14.97 5.96
C LEU A 59 14.23 15.87 6.36
N ILE A 60 13.35 16.19 5.42
CA ILE A 60 12.09 16.86 5.70
C ILE A 60 10.95 15.91 5.36
N TYR A 61 10.18 15.54 6.37
CA TYR A 61 8.98 14.74 6.18
C TYR A 61 7.83 15.63 5.76
N HIS A 62 7.12 15.19 4.73
CA HIS A 62 5.86 15.76 4.27
C HIS A 62 4.77 14.69 4.39
N PRO A 63 4.16 14.53 5.59
CA PRO A 63 3.07 13.58 5.80
C PRO A 63 1.78 14.02 5.09
N GLY A 64 1.19 13.11 4.32
CA GLY A 64 -0.04 13.31 3.56
C GLY A 64 0.21 13.92 2.18
N PHE A 65 -0.24 13.27 1.11
CA PHE A 65 -0.21 13.85 -0.25
C PHE A 65 -1.34 14.85 -0.50
N ASN A 66 -1.20 15.66 -1.56
CA ASN A 66 -2.33 16.35 -2.16
C ASN A 66 -3.30 15.31 -2.76
N LYS A 67 -4.58 15.36 -2.39
CA LYS A 67 -5.63 14.45 -2.85
C LYS A 67 -6.71 15.26 -3.60
N SER A 68 -7.61 14.59 -4.34
CA SER A 68 -8.55 15.23 -5.30
C SER A 68 -9.33 16.43 -4.73
N ASN A 69 -9.66 16.40 -3.43
CA ASN A 69 -10.41 17.44 -2.74
C ASN A 69 -9.58 18.18 -1.67
N ARG A 70 -8.27 17.94 -1.59
CA ARG A 70 -7.38 18.46 -0.53
C ARG A 70 -6.05 18.92 -1.12
N ARG A 71 -5.81 20.24 -1.08
CA ARG A 71 -4.55 20.87 -1.52
C ARG A 71 -3.70 21.25 -0.31
N ARG A 72 -3.27 20.23 0.43
CA ARG A 72 -2.49 20.36 1.67
C ARG A 72 -1.18 21.12 1.47
N TRP A 73 -0.50 20.89 0.35
CA TRP A 73 0.75 21.54 -0.01
C TRP A 73 0.57 22.49 -1.19
N ASN A 74 1.44 23.50 -1.26
CA ASN A 74 1.46 24.50 -2.35
C ASN A 74 1.69 23.88 -3.74
N ASN A 75 2.35 22.72 -3.80
CA ASN A 75 2.57 21.95 -5.01
C ASN A 75 2.39 20.44 -4.73
N ASN A 76 2.05 19.65 -5.74
CA ASN A 76 1.92 18.20 -5.65
C ASN A 76 3.09 17.52 -6.36
N ILE A 77 3.98 16.88 -5.61
CA ILE A 77 5.14 16.15 -6.17
C ILE A 77 4.72 15.08 -7.20
N PHE A 78 3.51 14.51 -7.05
CA PHE A 78 3.00 13.48 -7.95
C PHE A 78 2.56 14.04 -9.32
N ASP A 79 2.30 15.34 -9.44
CA ASP A 79 1.92 15.94 -10.72
C ASP A 79 3.05 15.86 -11.75
N SER A 80 4.32 15.93 -11.30
CA SER A 80 5.48 15.69 -12.16
C SER A 80 5.51 14.26 -12.73
N LEU A 81 5.12 13.26 -11.93
CA LEU A 81 5.02 11.87 -12.41
C LEU A 81 3.88 11.72 -13.44
N LYS A 82 2.75 12.39 -13.24
CA LYS A 82 1.65 12.40 -14.24
C LYS A 82 2.08 13.05 -15.54
N ALA A 83 2.75 14.20 -15.47
CA ALA A 83 3.27 14.90 -16.63
C ALA A 83 4.30 14.04 -17.41
N ALA A 84 5.05 13.20 -16.70
CA ALA A 84 6.01 12.24 -17.24
C ALA A 84 5.39 10.92 -17.72
N GLY A 85 4.07 10.78 -17.70
CA GLY A 85 3.36 9.61 -18.24
C GLY A 85 2.76 8.67 -17.20
N SER A 86 2.61 9.01 -15.92
CA SER A 86 1.89 8.12 -15.00
C SER A 86 0.41 7.94 -15.42
N PHE A 87 -0.08 6.69 -15.42
CA PHE A 87 -1.48 6.40 -15.75
C PHE A 87 -2.44 6.60 -14.58
N LEU A 88 -2.07 6.08 -13.40
CA LEU A 88 -2.88 6.18 -12.20
C LEU A 88 -2.68 7.51 -11.50
N ASP A 89 -3.79 8.05 -10.98
CA ASP A 89 -3.79 9.23 -10.11
C ASP A 89 -3.53 8.90 -8.64
N GLU A 90 -3.24 7.63 -8.32
CA GLU A 90 -3.01 7.17 -6.95
C GLU A 90 -1.52 7.23 -6.61
N THR A 91 -1.21 7.90 -5.51
CA THR A 91 0.15 8.06 -5.02
C THR A 91 0.71 6.74 -4.50
N PRO A 92 2.03 6.48 -4.65
CA PRO A 92 2.71 5.47 -3.85
C PRO A 92 2.67 5.87 -2.37
N ASP A 93 3.04 4.96 -1.49
CA ASP A 93 3.04 5.23 -0.05
C ASP A 93 4.09 6.27 0.34
N ALA A 94 5.19 6.35 -0.41
CA ALA A 94 6.15 7.44 -0.26
C ALA A 94 6.97 7.74 -1.54
N ILE A 95 7.51 8.97 -1.60
CA ILE A 95 8.43 9.46 -2.64
C ILE A 95 9.60 10.16 -1.98
N ILE A 96 10.81 9.74 -2.31
CA ILE A 96 12.06 10.37 -1.87
C ILE A 96 12.53 11.35 -2.95
N THR A 97 12.85 12.58 -2.54
CA THR A 97 13.40 13.60 -3.42
C THR A 97 14.66 14.23 -2.83
N GLN A 98 15.49 14.78 -3.71
CA GLN A 98 16.64 15.61 -3.34
C GLN A 98 16.38 17.06 -3.72
N VAL A 99 16.60 17.99 -2.78
CA VAL A 99 16.43 19.41 -3.03
C VAL A 99 17.70 19.98 -3.65
N ASN A 100 17.56 20.61 -4.81
CA ASN A 100 18.60 21.43 -5.42
C ASN A 100 18.21 22.91 -5.30
N PHE A 101 18.81 23.60 -4.33
CA PHE A 101 18.52 25.00 -4.04
C PHE A 101 18.97 25.94 -5.17
N ASP A 102 20.04 25.62 -5.91
CA ASP A 102 20.51 26.47 -7.01
C ASP A 102 19.50 26.49 -8.17
N LYS A 103 18.90 25.32 -8.46
CA LYS A 103 17.89 25.17 -9.52
C LYS A 103 16.47 25.48 -9.06
N GLN A 104 16.25 25.67 -7.76
CA GLN A 104 14.91 25.77 -7.15
C GLN A 104 14.00 24.60 -7.56
N LYS A 105 14.56 23.38 -7.57
CA LYS A 105 13.84 22.15 -7.96
C LYS A 105 14.08 21.02 -6.97
N GLU A 106 13.12 20.10 -6.93
CA GLU A 106 13.24 18.78 -6.32
C GLU A 106 13.48 17.74 -7.41
N LYS A 107 14.56 16.97 -7.29
CA LYS A 107 14.80 15.78 -8.12
C LYS A 107 14.10 14.59 -7.48
N ILE A 108 13.21 13.90 -8.21
CA ILE A 108 12.60 12.65 -7.75
C ILE A 108 13.64 11.53 -7.85
N LEU A 109 13.86 10.81 -6.74
CA LEU A 109 14.85 9.73 -6.66
C LEU A 109 14.22 8.35 -6.77
N CYS A 110 13.18 8.08 -5.97
CA CYS A 110 12.53 6.77 -5.91
C CYS A 110 11.13 6.89 -5.30
N ALA A 111 10.21 6.06 -5.76
CA ALA A 111 8.91 5.82 -5.14
C ALA A 111 8.92 4.48 -4.39
N ILE A 112 8.26 4.46 -3.23
CA ILE A 112 8.25 3.30 -2.34
C ILE A 112 6.80 2.95 -2.00
N GLU A 113 6.53 1.66 -1.97
CA GLU A 113 5.28 1.05 -1.59
C GLU A 113 5.54 0.03 -0.50
N PHE A 114 4.72 0.04 0.55
CA PHE A 114 4.81 -0.90 1.65
C PHE A 114 3.57 -1.79 1.71
N CYS A 115 3.77 -3.07 1.98
CA CYS A 115 2.65 -3.98 2.20
C CYS A 115 2.97 -5.06 3.21
N SER A 116 2.22 -5.01 4.29
CA SER A 116 2.18 -6.03 5.34
C SER A 116 1.00 -7.00 5.17
N ALA A 117 0.11 -6.73 4.21
CA ALA A 117 -1.12 -7.45 4.04
C ALA A 117 -0.87 -8.86 3.51
N LEU A 118 -1.82 -9.76 3.76
CA LEU A 118 -1.84 -11.09 3.17
C LEU A 118 -1.78 -10.98 1.64
N GLN A 119 -0.72 -11.56 1.05
CA GLN A 119 -0.46 -11.57 -0.39
C GLN A 119 -1.37 -12.56 -1.13
N ALA A 120 -2.69 -12.34 -1.08
CA ALA A 120 -3.69 -13.22 -1.66
C ALA A 120 -4.79 -12.46 -2.42
N GLY A 121 -5.23 -13.05 -3.53
CA GLY A 121 -6.29 -12.48 -4.37
C GLY A 121 -5.94 -11.07 -4.83
N ASN A 122 -6.93 -10.18 -4.84
CA ASN A 122 -6.78 -8.80 -5.34
C ASN A 122 -5.63 -8.02 -4.68
N GLN A 123 -5.33 -8.29 -3.40
CA GLN A 123 -4.25 -7.60 -2.69
C GLN A 123 -2.87 -7.87 -3.29
N ALA A 124 -2.68 -9.03 -3.93
CA ALA A 124 -1.39 -9.40 -4.52
C ALA A 124 -1.04 -8.59 -5.77
N TRP A 125 -2.02 -8.17 -6.58
CA TRP A 125 -1.77 -7.43 -7.83
C TRP A 125 -2.26 -5.98 -7.81
N GLN A 126 -3.03 -5.53 -6.81
CA GLN A 126 -3.54 -4.16 -6.76
C GLN A 126 -2.42 -3.12 -6.87
N ARG A 127 -1.23 -3.42 -6.32
CA ARG A 127 -0.05 -2.53 -6.35
C ARG A 127 0.68 -2.50 -7.68
N SER A 128 0.48 -3.48 -8.56
CA SER A 128 1.03 -3.47 -9.92
C SER A 128 0.57 -2.25 -10.72
N GLY A 129 -0.61 -1.70 -10.42
CA GLY A 129 -1.07 -0.46 -11.05
C GLY A 129 -0.18 0.74 -10.76
N ARG A 130 0.22 0.93 -9.49
CA ARG A 130 1.11 2.02 -9.08
C ARG A 130 2.54 1.79 -9.52
N ALA A 131 3.02 0.54 -9.42
CA ALA A 131 4.33 0.15 -9.91
C ALA A 131 4.49 0.46 -11.40
N TYR A 132 3.61 -0.10 -12.26
CA TYR A 132 3.65 0.15 -13.70
C TYR A 132 3.57 1.64 -14.02
N SER A 133 2.61 2.36 -13.40
CA SER A 133 2.41 3.79 -13.66
C SER A 133 3.62 4.64 -13.26
N THR A 134 4.39 4.23 -12.25
CA THR A 134 5.55 4.98 -11.79
C THR A 134 6.80 4.63 -12.56
N ILE A 135 7.08 3.35 -12.77
CA ILE A 135 8.29 2.87 -13.48
C ILE A 135 8.34 3.44 -14.90
N ARG A 136 7.20 3.48 -15.60
CA ARG A 136 7.12 4.03 -16.96
C ARG A 136 7.44 5.53 -17.07
N THR A 137 7.55 6.25 -15.95
CA THR A 137 7.93 7.68 -15.95
C THR A 137 9.43 7.90 -15.88
N GLY A 138 10.22 6.83 -15.71
CA GLY A 138 11.64 6.90 -15.40
C GLY A 138 11.95 6.92 -13.90
N CYS A 139 10.93 6.88 -13.03
CA CYS A 139 11.11 6.86 -11.59
C CYS A 139 11.30 5.43 -11.06
N PRO A 140 12.42 5.12 -10.38
CA PRO A 140 12.62 3.84 -9.72
C PRO A 140 11.52 3.53 -8.69
N TYR A 141 11.14 2.26 -8.57
CA TYR A 141 10.04 1.83 -7.71
C TYR A 141 10.40 0.61 -6.84
N LEU A 142 10.26 0.74 -5.53
CA LEU A 142 10.45 -0.38 -4.59
C LEU A 142 9.13 -0.77 -3.94
N TYR A 143 8.72 -2.03 -4.14
CA TYR A 143 7.60 -2.63 -3.43
C TYR A 143 8.11 -3.51 -2.29
N ILE A 144 8.05 -3.01 -1.06
CA ILE A 144 8.54 -3.68 0.14
C ILE A 144 7.42 -4.50 0.76
N VAL A 145 7.60 -5.82 0.81
CA VAL A 145 6.55 -6.79 1.17
C VAL A 145 6.97 -7.62 2.37
N ASP A 146 6.18 -7.58 3.45
CA ASP A 146 6.39 -8.48 4.58
C ASP A 146 6.06 -9.92 4.14
N PHE A 147 7.03 -10.82 4.27
CA PHE A 147 6.88 -12.20 3.86
C PHE A 147 6.79 -13.19 5.03
N VAL A 148 5.91 -14.17 4.77
CA VAL A 148 5.16 -15.05 5.67
C VAL A 148 4.09 -14.30 6.45
N LYS A 149 2.85 -14.40 5.98
CA LYS A 149 1.66 -13.99 6.73
C LYS A 149 0.64 -15.13 6.69
N TYR A 150 -0.09 -15.33 7.79
CA TYR A 150 -1.07 -16.40 7.89
C TYR A 150 -2.50 -15.90 7.70
N GLU A 151 -3.30 -16.65 6.95
CA GLU A 151 -4.75 -16.49 7.05
C GLU A 151 -5.19 -16.98 8.43
N LEU A 152 -5.95 -16.15 9.13
CA LEU A 152 -6.50 -16.45 10.44
C LEU A 152 -7.98 -16.86 10.32
N ASP A 153 -8.39 -17.79 11.16
CA ASP A 153 -9.80 -18.12 11.38
C ASP A 153 -10.54 -16.89 11.93
N THR A 154 -11.70 -16.56 11.36
CA THR A 154 -12.41 -15.32 11.67
C THR A 154 -12.93 -15.26 13.10
N THR A 155 -13.20 -16.42 13.71
CA THR A 155 -13.80 -16.52 15.05
C THR A 155 -12.75 -16.78 16.12
N THR A 156 -11.83 -17.70 15.87
CA THR A 156 -10.83 -18.14 16.86
C THR A 156 -9.48 -17.47 16.69
N ARG A 157 -9.24 -16.83 15.54
CA ARG A 157 -7.95 -16.24 15.13
C ARG A 157 -6.78 -17.24 15.08
N LYS A 158 -7.07 -18.55 15.05
CA LYS A 158 -6.06 -19.59 14.81
C LYS A 158 -5.58 -19.54 13.37
N ARG A 159 -4.29 -19.84 13.15
CA ARG A 159 -3.69 -19.92 11.82
C ARG A 159 -4.32 -21.04 10.99
N LYS A 160 -4.73 -20.72 9.77
CA LYS A 160 -5.28 -21.68 8.80
C LYS A 160 -4.24 -22.12 7.78
N ALA A 161 -3.60 -21.17 7.11
CA ALA A 161 -2.62 -21.44 6.06
C ALA A 161 -1.71 -20.24 5.83
N ILE A 162 -0.48 -20.51 5.40
CA ILE A 162 0.40 -19.49 4.80
C ILE A 162 -0.19 -19.11 3.45
N ARG A 163 -0.29 -17.80 3.17
CA ARG A 163 -0.69 -17.31 1.86
C ARG A 163 0.53 -16.82 1.09
N THR A 164 0.75 -17.43 -0.08
CA THR A 164 1.77 -17.00 -1.05
C THR A 164 1.07 -16.44 -2.29
N PRO A 165 1.64 -15.40 -2.93
CA PRO A 165 1.12 -14.90 -4.20
C PRO A 165 1.43 -15.88 -5.34
N ASN A 166 0.75 -15.71 -6.47
CA ASN A 166 1.12 -16.41 -7.70
C ASN A 166 2.55 -15.96 -8.13
N PRO A 167 3.46 -16.88 -8.56
CA PRO A 167 4.83 -16.54 -8.97
C PRO A 167 4.92 -15.47 -10.07
N ALA A 168 3.90 -15.36 -10.93
CA ALA A 168 3.83 -14.34 -11.96
C ALA A 168 3.81 -12.91 -11.38
N ILE A 169 3.30 -12.73 -10.16
CA ILE A 169 3.23 -11.43 -9.49
C ILE A 169 4.64 -10.86 -9.24
N PRO A 170 5.53 -11.50 -8.45
CA PRO A 170 6.90 -11.03 -8.31
C PRO A 170 7.67 -11.02 -9.62
N TYR A 171 7.41 -11.97 -10.53
CA TYR A 171 8.10 -11.99 -11.83
C TYR A 171 7.76 -10.78 -12.71
N SER A 172 6.52 -10.27 -12.64
CA SER A 172 6.11 -9.11 -13.43
C SER A 172 6.94 -7.85 -13.14
N TYR A 173 7.51 -7.70 -11.94
CA TYR A 173 8.38 -6.57 -11.61
C TYR A 173 9.76 -6.72 -12.28
N ILE A 174 10.29 -7.94 -12.29
CA ILE A 174 11.54 -8.27 -13.00
C ILE A 174 11.37 -7.99 -14.50
N ASN A 175 10.31 -8.53 -15.10
CA ASN A 175 10.05 -8.36 -16.53
C ASN A 175 9.81 -6.88 -16.88
N ASN A 176 9.04 -6.15 -16.08
CA ASN A 176 8.80 -4.72 -16.32
C ASN A 176 10.08 -3.89 -16.20
N THR A 177 10.98 -4.21 -15.25
CA THR A 177 12.28 -3.54 -15.15
C THR A 177 13.12 -3.74 -16.40
N GLN A 178 13.16 -4.97 -16.91
CA GLN A 178 13.91 -5.30 -18.13
C GLN A 178 13.33 -4.59 -19.37
N GLN A 179 12.00 -4.45 -19.45
CA GLN A 179 11.33 -3.82 -20.58
C GLN A 179 11.45 -2.29 -20.56
N GLU A 180 11.24 -1.68 -19.40
CA GLU A 180 11.27 -0.23 -19.28
C GLU A 180 12.70 0.31 -19.18
N ASN A 181 13.65 -0.54 -18.78
CA ASN A 181 15.01 -0.15 -18.40
C ASN A 181 14.99 0.90 -17.27
N VAL A 182 14.10 0.70 -16.30
CA VAL A 182 13.93 1.52 -15.10
C VAL A 182 13.74 0.57 -13.93
N PHE A 183 14.54 0.73 -12.88
CA PHE A 183 14.56 -0.20 -11.76
C PHE A 183 13.20 -0.29 -11.04
N GLY A 184 12.66 -1.50 -10.94
CA GLY A 184 11.42 -1.82 -10.26
C GLY A 184 11.44 -3.22 -9.65
N ALA A 185 11.40 -3.35 -8.33
CA ALA A 185 11.48 -4.66 -7.69
C ALA A 185 10.46 -4.85 -6.57
N GLN A 186 10.05 -6.11 -6.35
CA GLN A 186 9.50 -6.52 -5.07
C GLN A 186 10.65 -6.96 -4.15
N ALA A 187 10.77 -6.29 -3.02
CA ALA A 187 11.77 -6.59 -2.01
C ALA A 187 11.05 -7.21 -0.80
N PHE A 188 11.32 -8.48 -0.53
CA PHE A 188 10.64 -9.21 0.54
C PHE A 188 11.43 -9.05 1.83
N VAL A 189 10.75 -8.69 2.91
CA VAL A 189 11.32 -8.55 4.25
C VAL A 189 10.71 -9.58 5.20
N LYS A 190 11.45 -9.98 6.22
CA LYS A 190 11.03 -11.00 7.17
C LYS A 190 9.91 -10.46 8.06
N SER A 191 8.74 -11.09 8.00
CA SER A 191 7.65 -10.72 8.91
C SER A 191 7.86 -11.29 10.33
N GLU A 192 7.14 -10.68 11.28
CA GLU A 192 7.00 -11.13 12.66
C GLU A 192 6.42 -12.55 12.81
N GLU A 193 5.74 -13.08 11.79
CA GLU A 193 5.15 -14.42 11.80
C GLU A 193 6.04 -15.49 11.16
N PHE A 194 7.25 -15.14 10.70
CA PHE A 194 8.15 -16.11 10.09
C PHE A 194 8.59 -17.19 11.10
N ASP A 195 8.29 -18.45 10.80
CA ASP A 195 8.64 -19.59 11.66
C ASP A 195 9.27 -20.72 10.84
N LYS A 196 10.58 -20.96 11.05
CA LYS A 196 11.33 -22.03 10.39
C LYS A 196 10.84 -23.43 10.74
N ASN A 197 10.12 -23.59 11.85
CA ASN A 197 9.58 -24.89 12.25
C ASN A 197 8.37 -25.28 11.40
N ASN A 198 7.77 -24.34 10.67
CA ASN A 198 6.73 -24.65 9.71
C ASN A 198 7.30 -25.49 8.56
N ALA A 199 6.64 -26.61 8.23
CA ALA A 199 7.09 -27.54 7.19
C ALA A 199 7.29 -26.87 5.81
N LEU A 200 6.49 -25.85 5.46
CA LEU A 200 6.62 -25.10 4.20
C LEU A 200 7.84 -24.16 4.19
N LEU A 201 8.32 -23.75 5.38
CA LEU A 201 9.40 -22.77 5.54
C LEU A 201 10.72 -23.40 5.98
N LYS A 202 10.73 -24.69 6.33
CA LYS A 202 11.91 -25.39 6.87
C LYS A 202 13.16 -25.25 6.00
N ASN A 203 12.99 -25.18 4.69
CA ASN A 203 14.07 -25.06 3.71
C ASN A 203 14.09 -23.69 2.99
N PHE A 204 13.42 -22.67 3.55
CA PHE A 204 13.46 -21.33 2.99
C PHE A 204 14.84 -20.69 3.19
N ASP A 205 15.43 -20.16 2.11
CA ASP A 205 16.69 -19.42 2.14
C ASP A 205 16.45 -17.99 2.64
N GLU A 206 16.73 -17.73 3.92
CA GLU A 206 16.57 -16.39 4.52
C GLU A 206 17.48 -15.33 3.90
N SER A 207 18.53 -15.69 3.17
CA SER A 207 19.32 -14.70 2.41
C SER A 207 18.49 -14.03 1.30
N THR A 208 17.30 -14.57 1.01
CA THR A 208 16.33 -13.96 0.09
C THR A 208 15.67 -12.72 0.67
N PHE A 209 15.68 -12.52 1.99
CA PHE A 209 15.17 -11.29 2.60
C PHE A 209 16.09 -10.10 2.27
N SER A 210 15.48 -8.93 2.06
CA SER A 210 16.09 -7.77 1.39
C SER A 210 16.30 -6.54 2.29
N GLU A 211 16.13 -6.64 3.61
CA GLU A 211 16.19 -5.47 4.51
C GLU A 211 17.47 -4.66 4.36
N ASP A 212 18.61 -5.36 4.29
CA ASP A 212 19.93 -4.72 4.18
C ASP A 212 20.18 -4.19 2.76
N ASP A 213 19.76 -4.90 1.71
CA ASP A 213 19.90 -4.41 0.32
C ASP A 213 19.01 -3.18 0.06
N ILE A 214 17.80 -3.14 0.62
CA ILE A 214 16.92 -1.96 0.56
C ILE A 214 17.64 -0.77 1.18
N ALA A 215 18.18 -0.95 2.38
CA ALA A 215 18.86 0.13 3.10
C ALA A 215 20.10 0.63 2.33
N ASP A 216 20.97 -0.29 1.88
CA ASP A 216 22.16 0.08 1.13
C ASP A 216 21.80 0.70 -0.24
N TYR A 217 20.78 0.20 -0.95
CA TYR A 217 20.27 0.82 -2.18
C TYR A 217 19.82 2.27 -1.94
N LEU A 218 18.96 2.51 -0.93
CA LEU A 218 18.44 3.84 -0.64
C LEU A 218 19.55 4.82 -0.23
N ILE A 219 20.51 4.37 0.59
CA ILE A 219 21.65 5.20 1.00
C ILE A 219 22.49 5.60 -0.20
N ASN A 220 22.90 4.63 -1.04
CA ASN A 220 23.73 4.90 -2.21
C ASN A 220 22.98 5.79 -3.23
N LEU A 221 21.69 5.53 -3.45
CA LEU A 221 20.84 6.37 -4.30
C LEU A 221 20.80 7.82 -3.80
N MET A 222 20.60 8.05 -2.50
CA MET A 222 20.56 9.38 -1.90
C MET A 222 21.93 10.06 -1.94
N LEU A 223 23.03 9.33 -1.76
CA LEU A 223 24.39 9.86 -1.91
C LEU A 223 24.76 10.16 -3.37
N GLY A 224 24.01 9.64 -4.35
CA GLY A 224 24.32 9.76 -5.76
C GLY A 224 25.45 8.81 -6.20
N TYR A 225 25.62 7.70 -5.49
CA TYR A 225 26.53 6.62 -5.85
C TYR A 225 25.86 5.62 -6.79
N ASP A 226 26.67 4.77 -7.42
CA ASP A 226 26.16 3.69 -8.28
C ASP A 226 25.35 2.69 -7.45
N THR A 227 24.16 2.34 -7.94
CA THR A 227 23.21 1.42 -7.30
C THR A 227 23.11 0.07 -8.02
N THR A 228 23.81 -0.11 -9.15
CA THR A 228 23.69 -1.28 -10.04
C THR A 228 23.83 -2.62 -9.31
N GLU A 229 24.78 -2.75 -8.38
CA GLU A 229 25.00 -3.99 -7.62
C GLU A 229 23.79 -4.33 -6.73
N TYR A 230 23.24 -3.34 -6.03
CA TYR A 230 22.09 -3.52 -5.14
C TYR A 230 20.80 -3.78 -5.93
N GLU A 231 20.62 -3.11 -7.07
CA GLU A 231 19.50 -3.37 -7.98
C GLU A 231 19.53 -4.81 -8.47
N LYS A 232 20.70 -5.30 -8.89
CA LYS A 232 20.90 -6.69 -9.30
C LYS A 232 20.62 -7.65 -8.15
N SER A 233 21.14 -7.38 -6.95
CA SER A 233 20.89 -8.19 -5.74
C SER A 233 19.39 -8.31 -5.46
N LEU A 234 18.66 -7.18 -5.50
CA LEU A 234 17.21 -7.13 -5.27
C LEU A 234 16.43 -7.91 -6.34
N LEU A 235 16.79 -7.80 -7.62
CA LEU A 235 16.15 -8.58 -8.69
C LEU A 235 16.45 -10.08 -8.59
N ASP A 236 17.68 -10.46 -8.23
CA ASP A 236 18.06 -11.86 -8.03
C ASP A 236 17.31 -12.47 -6.84
N LYS A 237 17.15 -11.73 -5.73
CA LYS A 237 16.31 -12.13 -4.59
C LYS A 237 14.83 -12.21 -4.98
N ASN A 238 14.34 -11.28 -5.78
CA ASN A 238 12.98 -11.32 -6.33
C ASN A 238 12.78 -12.60 -7.17
N LEU A 239 13.76 -13.03 -7.98
CA LEU A 239 13.70 -14.28 -8.75
C LEU A 239 13.74 -15.53 -7.86
N LYS A 240 14.55 -15.53 -6.79
CA LYS A 240 14.53 -16.60 -5.78
C LYS A 240 13.13 -16.77 -5.18
N MET A 241 12.41 -15.67 -4.94
CA MET A 241 11.02 -15.72 -4.47
C MET A 241 10.05 -16.27 -5.51
N VAL A 242 10.21 -15.92 -6.79
CA VAL A 242 9.45 -16.54 -7.90
C VAL A 242 9.63 -18.05 -7.88
N ASN A 243 10.88 -18.52 -7.81
CA ASN A 243 11.20 -19.95 -7.75
C ASN A 243 10.58 -20.60 -6.51
N TYR A 244 10.74 -20.01 -5.32
CA TYR A 244 10.17 -20.52 -4.08
C TYR A 244 8.64 -20.65 -4.17
N PHE A 245 7.93 -19.63 -4.65
CA PHE A 245 6.48 -19.71 -4.81
C PHE A 245 6.07 -20.75 -5.84
N SER A 246 6.81 -20.91 -6.93
CA SER A 246 6.47 -21.85 -8.00
C SER A 246 6.52 -23.32 -7.54
N ILE A 247 7.46 -23.67 -6.65
CA ILE A 247 7.53 -25.00 -6.01
C ILE A 247 6.28 -25.27 -5.16
N HIS A 248 5.79 -24.25 -4.48
CA HIS A 248 4.66 -24.33 -3.55
C HIS A 248 3.31 -24.06 -4.21
N THR A 249 3.25 -23.96 -5.54
CA THR A 249 1.97 -23.90 -6.27
C THR A 249 1.29 -25.26 -6.26
N ASN A 250 0.08 -25.31 -5.69
CA ASN A 250 -0.75 -26.51 -5.72
C ASN A 250 -1.38 -26.68 -7.11
N GLY A 251 -0.77 -27.51 -7.97
CA GLY A 251 -1.36 -27.88 -9.26
C GLY A 251 -0.34 -28.20 -10.35
N GLN A 252 -0.82 -28.95 -11.34
CA GLN A 252 -0.03 -29.34 -12.53
C GLN A 252 0.06 -28.22 -13.58
N TYR A 253 -0.82 -27.21 -13.51
CA TYR A 253 -1.00 -26.19 -14.54
C TYR A 253 -0.42 -24.83 -14.13
N TYR A 254 0.82 -24.84 -13.64
CA TYR A 254 1.61 -23.67 -13.25
C TYR A 254 3.03 -23.82 -13.77
N PHE A 255 3.62 -22.72 -14.23
CA PHE A 255 5.06 -22.67 -14.52
C PHE A 255 5.86 -23.07 -13.27
N LYS A 256 6.85 -23.94 -13.49
CA LYS A 256 7.78 -24.45 -12.47
C LYS A 256 9.08 -23.64 -12.47
N PRO A 257 9.99 -23.81 -11.50
CA PRO A 257 11.23 -23.03 -11.44
C PRO A 257 11.99 -23.01 -12.76
N GLU A 258 12.07 -24.15 -13.45
CA GLU A 258 12.78 -24.28 -14.74
C GLU A 258 12.13 -23.41 -15.83
N ASP A 259 10.80 -23.33 -15.84
CA ASP A 259 10.04 -22.49 -16.76
C ASP A 259 10.39 -21.01 -16.53
N TRP A 260 10.37 -20.54 -15.28
CA TRP A 260 10.72 -19.16 -14.94
C TRP A 260 12.18 -18.83 -15.25
N GLN A 261 13.10 -19.78 -15.05
CA GLN A 261 14.50 -19.62 -15.41
C GLN A 261 14.71 -19.48 -16.92
N ARG A 262 14.00 -20.27 -17.75
CA ARG A 262 14.05 -20.12 -19.22
C ARG A 262 13.62 -18.71 -19.64
N ILE A 263 12.54 -18.19 -19.05
CA ILE A 263 12.05 -16.85 -19.35
C ILE A 263 13.06 -15.79 -18.89
N TYR A 264 13.58 -15.90 -17.65
CA TYR A 264 14.57 -14.95 -17.11
C TYR A 264 15.86 -14.87 -17.95
N LYS A 265 16.31 -15.99 -18.51
CA LYS A 265 17.48 -16.06 -19.40
C LYS A 265 17.21 -15.55 -20.82
N GLY A 266 15.96 -15.21 -21.15
CA GLY A 266 15.55 -14.78 -22.49
C GLY A 266 15.45 -15.92 -23.51
N GLU A 267 15.38 -17.19 -23.07
CA GLU A 267 15.24 -18.34 -23.96
C GLU A 267 13.82 -18.45 -24.55
N THR A 268 12.83 -17.88 -23.86
CA THR A 268 11.42 -17.82 -24.26
C THR A 268 10.76 -16.63 -23.57
N THR A 269 9.52 -16.29 -23.95
CA THR A 269 8.71 -15.29 -23.25
C THR A 269 7.61 -15.95 -22.43
N VAL A 270 6.97 -15.20 -21.52
CA VAL A 270 5.80 -15.71 -20.79
C VAL A 270 4.70 -16.17 -21.75
N ILE A 271 4.50 -15.46 -22.86
CA ILE A 271 3.48 -15.77 -23.86
C ILE A 271 3.84 -17.02 -24.65
N GLU A 272 5.06 -17.09 -25.18
CA GLU A 272 5.51 -18.25 -25.96
C GLU A 272 5.47 -19.53 -25.13
N LEU A 273 5.98 -19.48 -23.90
CA LEU A 273 5.92 -20.63 -23.01
C LEU A 273 4.49 -21.03 -22.65
N SER A 274 3.56 -20.08 -22.53
CA SER A 274 2.15 -20.38 -22.27
C SER A 274 1.52 -21.13 -23.45
N LYS A 275 1.88 -20.77 -24.69
CA LYS A 275 1.48 -21.49 -25.91
C LYS A 275 2.16 -22.85 -26.02
N GLU A 276 3.42 -23.00 -25.61
CA GLU A 276 4.12 -24.30 -25.54
C GLU A 276 3.39 -25.28 -24.59
N LYS A 277 2.98 -24.80 -23.41
CA LYS A 277 2.29 -25.63 -22.39
C LYS A 277 0.87 -26.02 -22.78
N LYS A 278 0.19 -25.23 -23.61
CA LYS A 278 -1.19 -25.47 -24.11
C LYS A 278 -2.23 -25.69 -23.02
N TRP A 279 -2.04 -25.10 -21.83
CA TRP A 279 -3.01 -25.22 -20.75
C TRP A 279 -4.22 -24.34 -21.03
N GLN A 280 -5.35 -24.98 -21.37
CA GLN A 280 -6.59 -24.27 -21.69
C GLN A 280 -7.03 -23.35 -20.54
N PHE A 281 -7.37 -22.11 -20.88
CA PHE A 281 -7.84 -21.10 -19.94
C PHE A 281 -8.96 -21.65 -19.03
N GLY A 282 -8.93 -21.28 -17.75
CA GLY A 282 -9.80 -21.91 -16.75
C GLY A 282 -10.11 -21.04 -15.54
N LYS A 283 -10.07 -19.71 -15.66
CA LYS A 283 -10.48 -18.82 -14.56
C LYS A 283 -11.90 -19.16 -14.11
N LYS A 284 -12.05 -19.54 -12.84
CA LYS A 284 -13.35 -19.68 -12.21
C LYS A 284 -13.89 -18.29 -11.86
N ILE A 285 -15.09 -17.98 -12.36
CA ILE A 285 -15.86 -16.80 -11.99
C ILE A 285 -17.03 -17.28 -11.13
N ALA A 286 -17.31 -16.56 -10.03
CA ALA A 286 -18.39 -16.93 -9.13
C ALA A 286 -19.75 -16.79 -9.82
N GLU A 287 -20.65 -17.76 -9.61
CA GLU A 287 -21.95 -17.85 -10.28
C GLU A 287 -22.77 -16.56 -10.21
N LYS A 288 -22.79 -15.91 -9.04
CA LYS A 288 -23.44 -14.60 -8.83
C LYS A 288 -22.92 -13.44 -9.71
N SER A 289 -21.80 -13.65 -10.40
CA SER A 289 -21.19 -12.66 -11.32
C SER A 289 -21.39 -13.05 -12.78
N MET A 290 -21.97 -14.23 -13.06
CA MET A 290 -22.28 -14.72 -14.40
C MET A 290 -23.61 -14.13 -14.87
N THR A 291 -23.55 -12.92 -15.43
CA THR A 291 -24.70 -12.21 -15.99
C THR A 291 -24.57 -12.10 -17.50
N SER A 292 -25.69 -11.97 -18.22
CA SER A 292 -25.69 -11.70 -19.67
C SER A 292 -24.93 -12.78 -20.46
N ASN A 293 -24.13 -12.39 -21.45
CA ASN A 293 -23.38 -13.29 -22.33
C ASN A 293 -22.01 -13.71 -21.74
N LEU A 294 -21.69 -13.32 -20.50
CA LEU A 294 -20.41 -13.63 -19.86
C LEU A 294 -20.12 -15.13 -19.82
N ARG A 295 -21.14 -15.96 -19.55
CA ARG A 295 -20.96 -17.42 -19.46
C ARG A 295 -20.53 -17.99 -20.81
N GLU A 296 -21.18 -17.56 -21.88
CA GLU A 296 -20.90 -17.96 -23.26
C GLU A 296 -19.53 -17.44 -23.69
N PHE A 297 -19.22 -16.17 -23.41
CA PHE A 297 -17.90 -15.61 -23.68
C PHE A 297 -16.78 -16.38 -22.98
N VAL A 298 -16.94 -16.75 -21.70
CA VAL A 298 -15.94 -17.55 -20.97
C VAL A 298 -15.78 -18.93 -21.59
N LYS A 299 -16.84 -19.54 -22.13
CA LYS A 299 -16.73 -20.81 -22.89
C LYS A 299 -15.93 -20.61 -24.18
N VAL A 300 -16.17 -19.52 -24.92
CA VAL A 300 -15.41 -19.18 -26.13
C VAL A 300 -13.93 -18.94 -25.80
N VAL A 301 -13.62 -18.14 -24.77
CA VAL A 301 -12.23 -17.93 -24.33
C VAL A 301 -11.58 -19.25 -23.92
N LYS A 302 -12.27 -20.10 -23.15
CA LYS A 302 -11.76 -21.43 -22.76
C LYS A 302 -11.53 -22.38 -23.95
N LYS A 303 -12.23 -22.18 -25.06
CA LYS A 303 -12.07 -22.99 -26.28
C LYS A 303 -10.82 -22.61 -27.07
N TYR A 304 -10.49 -21.32 -27.11
CA TYR A 304 -9.45 -20.78 -28.00
C TYR A 304 -8.19 -20.25 -27.30
N ALA A 305 -8.25 -19.96 -26.00
CA ALA A 305 -7.15 -19.34 -25.27
C ALA A 305 -6.41 -20.30 -24.35
N TYR A 306 -5.08 -20.17 -24.31
CA TYR A 306 -4.23 -20.76 -23.28
C TYR A 306 -4.07 -19.80 -22.11
N GLY A 307 -4.07 -20.32 -20.88
CA GLY A 307 -3.82 -19.50 -19.68
C GLY A 307 -2.38 -18.97 -19.65
N ILE A 308 -2.21 -17.70 -19.27
CA ILE A 308 -0.89 -17.06 -19.20
C ILE A 308 -0.23 -17.39 -17.87
N SER A 309 0.94 -18.05 -17.90
CA SER A 309 1.70 -18.61 -16.76
C SER A 309 1.02 -19.72 -15.94
N CYS A 310 -0.30 -19.69 -15.86
CA CYS A 310 -1.13 -20.72 -15.27
C CYS A 310 -2.57 -20.65 -15.83
N ARG A 311 -3.36 -21.67 -15.51
CA ARG A 311 -4.74 -21.80 -16.02
C ARG A 311 -5.76 -20.84 -15.39
N ASP A 312 -5.51 -20.36 -14.17
CA ASP A 312 -6.52 -19.76 -13.28
C ASP A 312 -6.32 -18.27 -13.00
N LEU A 313 -5.31 -17.65 -13.59
CA LEU A 313 -5.27 -16.20 -13.73
C LEU A 313 -6.36 -15.73 -14.72
N PRO A 314 -6.87 -14.50 -14.58
CA PRO A 314 -7.91 -13.96 -15.46
C PRO A 314 -7.36 -13.50 -16.82
N PHE A 315 -6.30 -14.15 -17.30
CA PHE A 315 -5.61 -13.83 -18.54
C PHE A 315 -5.52 -15.05 -19.45
N GLY A 316 -5.73 -14.83 -20.74
CA GLY A 316 -5.53 -15.86 -21.77
C GLY A 316 -4.82 -15.30 -22.99
N VAL A 317 -4.05 -16.13 -23.68
CA VAL A 317 -3.49 -15.84 -25.00
C VAL A 317 -4.26 -16.63 -26.05
N ILE A 318 -4.77 -15.93 -27.06
CA ILE A 318 -5.33 -16.50 -28.27
C ILE A 318 -4.28 -16.36 -29.34
N SER A 319 -3.78 -17.50 -29.83
CA SER A 319 -2.77 -17.50 -30.86
C SER A 319 -3.33 -16.98 -32.18
N VAL A 320 -2.46 -16.42 -33.02
CA VAL A 320 -2.82 -15.90 -34.36
C VAL A 320 -3.65 -16.92 -35.16
N GLU A 321 -3.31 -18.20 -35.10
CA GLU A 321 -4.00 -19.26 -35.85
C GLU A 321 -5.45 -19.48 -35.39
N ASN A 322 -5.73 -19.22 -34.11
CA ASN A 322 -7.06 -19.39 -33.54
C ASN A 322 -7.90 -18.10 -33.57
N LYS A 323 -7.27 -16.96 -33.86
CA LYS A 323 -7.89 -15.64 -33.79
C LYS A 323 -9.11 -15.49 -34.71
N ALA A 324 -9.05 -16.02 -35.93
CA ALA A 324 -10.17 -15.98 -36.86
C ALA A 324 -11.42 -16.69 -36.31
N ASN A 325 -11.23 -17.91 -35.79
CA ASN A 325 -12.32 -18.69 -35.19
C ASN A 325 -12.88 -18.02 -33.93
N PHE A 326 -11.99 -17.47 -33.10
CA PHE A 326 -12.40 -16.73 -31.91
C PHE A 326 -13.24 -15.50 -32.26
N VAL A 327 -12.78 -14.66 -33.21
CA VAL A 327 -13.49 -13.44 -33.62
C VAL A 327 -14.87 -13.78 -34.21
N ASN A 328 -14.98 -14.85 -34.99
CA ASN A 328 -16.27 -15.30 -35.54
C ASN A 328 -17.29 -15.62 -34.44
N GLU A 329 -16.88 -16.33 -33.38
CA GLU A 329 -17.76 -16.59 -32.22
C GLU A 329 -17.95 -15.34 -31.35
N LEU A 330 -16.99 -14.42 -31.31
CA LEU A 330 -17.13 -13.17 -30.57
C LEU A 330 -18.19 -12.25 -31.21
N VAL A 331 -18.20 -12.14 -32.53
CA VAL A 331 -19.16 -11.33 -33.30
C VAL A 331 -20.58 -11.88 -33.19
N SER A 332 -20.76 -13.19 -32.98
CA SER A 332 -22.08 -13.77 -32.74
C SER A 332 -22.60 -13.49 -31.32
N LEU A 333 -21.72 -13.20 -30.36
CA LEU A 333 -22.08 -12.92 -28.97
C LEU A 333 -22.28 -11.43 -28.66
N TYR A 334 -21.62 -10.54 -29.39
CA TYR A 334 -21.59 -9.11 -29.07
C TYR A 334 -21.79 -8.23 -30.30
N PRO A 335 -22.30 -6.99 -30.13
CA PRO A 335 -22.56 -6.07 -31.24
C PRO A 335 -21.25 -5.46 -31.78
N ILE A 336 -20.43 -6.27 -32.42
CA ILE A 336 -19.16 -5.90 -33.04
C ILE A 336 -19.41 -5.66 -34.53
N SER A 337 -19.01 -4.49 -35.04
CA SER A 337 -19.16 -4.17 -36.46
C SER A 337 -18.19 -5.00 -37.31
N GLN A 338 -18.48 -5.18 -38.60
CA GLN A 338 -17.55 -5.85 -39.52
C GLN A 338 -16.19 -5.15 -39.57
N ASN A 339 -16.17 -3.81 -39.54
CA ASN A 339 -14.93 -3.04 -39.51
C ASN A 339 -14.10 -3.28 -38.23
N ASP A 340 -14.77 -3.35 -37.08
CA ASP A 340 -14.10 -3.64 -35.80
C ASP A 340 -13.56 -5.08 -35.76
N ALA A 341 -14.33 -6.04 -36.24
CA ALA A 341 -13.90 -7.44 -36.35
C ALA A 341 -12.70 -7.57 -37.30
N GLN A 342 -12.78 -6.92 -38.47
CA GLN A 342 -11.70 -6.89 -39.45
C GLN A 342 -10.44 -6.27 -38.85
N ALA A 343 -10.56 -5.17 -38.08
CA ALA A 343 -9.42 -4.59 -37.39
C ALA A 343 -8.72 -5.63 -36.51
N ILE A 344 -9.44 -6.41 -35.70
CA ILE A 344 -8.85 -7.48 -34.87
C ILE A 344 -8.14 -8.52 -35.75
N LEU A 345 -8.72 -8.89 -36.89
CA LEU A 345 -8.18 -9.92 -37.78
C LEU A 345 -6.93 -9.49 -38.54
N GLU A 346 -6.82 -8.22 -38.93
CA GLU A 346 -5.67 -7.67 -39.66
C GLU A 346 -4.37 -7.61 -38.86
N ASP A 347 -4.46 -7.61 -37.53
CA ASP A 347 -3.30 -7.51 -36.65
C ASP A 347 -2.56 -8.86 -36.53
N ASP A 348 -1.34 -9.00 -37.02
CA ASP A 348 -0.62 -10.27 -37.06
C ASP A 348 -0.09 -10.77 -35.70
N HIS A 349 -0.42 -10.10 -34.59
CA HIS A 349 0.00 -10.50 -33.25
C HIS A 349 -1.03 -11.39 -32.55
N ASP A 350 -0.56 -12.14 -31.55
CA ASP A 350 -1.44 -12.85 -30.61
C ASP A 350 -2.39 -11.86 -29.90
N LEU A 351 -3.62 -12.31 -29.62
CA LEU A 351 -4.61 -11.53 -28.88
C LEU A 351 -4.65 -11.97 -27.43
N LEU A 352 -4.30 -11.07 -26.51
CA LEU A 352 -4.42 -11.30 -25.08
C LEU A 352 -5.83 -10.93 -24.59
N ILE A 353 -6.39 -11.77 -23.74
CA ILE A 353 -7.69 -11.58 -23.09
C ILE A 353 -7.46 -11.23 -21.62
N CYS A 354 -8.08 -10.16 -21.14
CA CYS A 354 -8.07 -9.78 -19.73
C CYS A 354 -9.50 -9.68 -19.18
N LEU A 355 -9.83 -10.50 -18.17
CA LEU A 355 -11.16 -10.49 -17.54
C LEU A 355 -11.14 -9.70 -16.23
N ILE A 356 -11.91 -8.62 -16.19
CA ILE A 356 -11.92 -7.71 -15.05
C ILE A 356 -13.30 -7.68 -14.43
N LYS A 357 -13.38 -8.13 -13.17
CA LYS A 357 -14.59 -7.94 -12.39
C LYS A 357 -14.70 -6.47 -12.03
N GLY A 358 -15.75 -5.87 -12.56
CA GLY A 358 -16.28 -4.55 -12.27
C GLY A 358 -16.79 -4.39 -10.84
N PHE A 359 -17.55 -3.31 -10.66
CA PHE A 359 -17.94 -2.72 -9.39
C PHE A 359 -18.46 -3.77 -8.38
N LYS A 360 -18.01 -3.68 -7.13
CA LYS A 360 -18.52 -4.51 -6.02
C LYS A 360 -19.66 -3.74 -5.33
N PRO A 361 -20.95 -4.04 -5.60
CA PRO A 361 -22.03 -3.35 -4.91
C PRO A 361 -21.92 -3.58 -3.40
N ARG A 362 -21.92 -2.48 -2.63
CA ARG A 362 -21.84 -2.41 -1.14
C ARG A 362 -20.44 -2.46 -0.50
N GLY A 363 -19.36 -2.17 -1.22
CA GLY A 363 -18.06 -1.83 -0.62
C GLY A 363 -17.79 -0.33 -0.69
N ASP A 364 -17.05 0.23 0.27
CA ASP A 364 -16.51 1.60 0.19
C ASP A 364 -15.64 1.82 -1.06
N ASP A 365 -15.20 0.72 -1.67
CA ASP A 365 -14.54 0.72 -2.98
C ASP A 365 -15.41 0.06 -4.07
N ASN A 366 -16.14 0.92 -4.77
CA ASN A 366 -16.92 0.56 -5.96
C ASN A 366 -16.05 0.32 -7.21
N ARG A 367 -14.71 0.41 -7.17
CA ARG A 367 -13.86 0.40 -8.39
C ARG A 367 -13.54 -1.03 -8.88
N PRO A 368 -13.52 -1.29 -10.21
CA PRO A 368 -12.93 -2.52 -10.76
C PRO A 368 -11.46 -2.70 -10.36
N ASP A 369 -10.87 -3.87 -10.63
CA ASP A 369 -9.52 -4.21 -10.18
C ASP A 369 -8.41 -3.46 -10.95
N ARG A 370 -8.05 -2.26 -10.47
CA ARG A 370 -7.10 -1.33 -11.10
C ARG A 370 -5.67 -1.83 -11.27
N GLY A 371 -5.26 -2.86 -10.53
CA GLY A 371 -3.92 -3.44 -10.66
C GLY A 371 -3.83 -4.55 -11.70
N LEU A 372 -4.97 -5.12 -12.12
CA LEU A 372 -4.99 -6.36 -12.87
C LEU A 372 -4.50 -6.21 -14.33
N LEU A 373 -4.92 -5.17 -15.04
CA LEU A 373 -4.44 -4.92 -16.40
C LEU A 373 -2.97 -4.45 -16.43
N PRO A 374 -2.53 -3.54 -15.54
CA PRO A 374 -1.11 -3.24 -15.37
C PRO A 374 -0.26 -4.47 -15.05
N PHE A 375 -0.76 -5.39 -14.21
CA PHE A 375 -0.07 -6.65 -13.95
C PHE A 375 0.13 -7.47 -15.22
N LEU A 376 -0.90 -7.62 -16.07
CA LEU A 376 -0.75 -8.31 -17.36
C LEU A 376 0.31 -7.64 -18.24
N VAL A 377 0.28 -6.30 -18.32
CA VAL A 377 1.25 -5.52 -19.11
C VAL A 377 2.67 -5.69 -18.59
N MET A 378 2.88 -5.55 -17.28
CA MET A 378 4.18 -5.79 -16.62
C MET A 378 4.69 -7.22 -16.83
N LEU A 379 3.79 -8.20 -16.94
CA LEU A 379 4.13 -9.60 -17.19
C LEU A 379 4.41 -9.90 -18.67
N THR A 380 3.94 -9.05 -19.60
CA THR A 380 3.97 -9.33 -21.04
C THR A 380 4.63 -8.22 -21.82
N SER A 381 3.93 -7.14 -22.17
CA SER A 381 4.48 -5.90 -22.74
C SER A 381 3.35 -4.87 -22.86
N GLU A 382 3.67 -3.57 -22.79
CA GLU A 382 2.70 -2.51 -23.11
C GLU A 382 2.27 -2.50 -24.57
N HIS A 383 3.06 -3.11 -25.46
CA HIS A 383 2.76 -3.23 -26.89
C HIS A 383 1.91 -4.45 -27.24
N ALA A 384 1.64 -5.35 -26.28
CA ALA A 384 0.79 -6.51 -26.50
C ALA A 384 -0.63 -6.10 -26.90
N LYS A 385 -1.29 -6.89 -27.76
CA LYS A 385 -2.67 -6.63 -28.20
C LYS A 385 -3.66 -7.17 -27.19
N ILE A 386 -4.41 -6.29 -26.53
CA ILE A 386 -5.26 -6.70 -25.40
C ILE A 386 -6.74 -6.38 -25.65
N LEU A 387 -7.58 -7.42 -25.61
CA LEU A 387 -9.03 -7.32 -25.43
C LEU A 387 -9.36 -7.42 -23.93
N THR A 388 -9.84 -6.32 -23.35
CA THR A 388 -10.27 -6.29 -21.95
C THR A 388 -11.78 -6.39 -21.85
N LEU A 389 -12.27 -7.41 -21.15
CA LEU A 389 -13.67 -7.54 -20.78
C LEU A 389 -13.88 -7.03 -19.35
N ILE A 390 -14.74 -6.03 -19.18
CA ILE A 390 -15.22 -5.59 -17.88
C ILE A 390 -16.63 -6.14 -17.68
N TYR A 391 -16.81 -6.93 -16.60
CA TYR A 391 -18.08 -7.57 -16.25
C TYR A 391 -18.54 -7.21 -14.84
N GLY A 392 -19.83 -7.33 -14.53
CA GLY A 392 -20.38 -6.95 -13.21
C GLY A 392 -20.89 -5.50 -13.16
N PRO A 393 -21.57 -5.10 -12.06
CA PRO A 393 -22.47 -3.94 -12.09
C PRO A 393 -21.83 -2.62 -12.52
N MET A 394 -22.57 -1.77 -13.25
CA MET A 394 -22.12 -0.42 -13.64
C MET A 394 -23.31 0.55 -13.77
N THR A 395 -23.11 1.85 -13.56
CA THR A 395 -24.18 2.84 -13.78
C THR A 395 -24.41 3.12 -15.27
N SER A 396 -25.66 3.36 -15.67
CA SER A 396 -26.00 3.70 -17.07
C SER A 396 -25.31 4.97 -17.56
N THR A 397 -25.12 5.95 -16.68
CA THR A 397 -24.35 7.17 -16.97
C THR A 397 -22.92 6.84 -17.39
N ARG A 398 -22.23 5.94 -16.66
CA ARG A 398 -20.85 5.58 -16.98
C ARG A 398 -20.75 4.84 -18.31
N VAL A 399 -21.68 3.93 -18.59
CA VAL A 399 -21.76 3.24 -19.89
C VAL A 399 -21.91 4.25 -21.04
N LYS A 400 -22.83 5.22 -20.90
CA LYS A 400 -23.02 6.29 -21.91
C LYS A 400 -21.78 7.15 -22.10
N GLN A 401 -21.09 7.51 -21.01
CA GLN A 401 -19.87 8.30 -21.07
C GLN A 401 -18.75 7.55 -21.81
N ILE A 402 -18.53 6.27 -21.51
CA ILE A 402 -17.53 5.44 -22.21
C ILE A 402 -17.87 5.29 -23.69
N LYS A 403 -19.17 5.19 -24.03
CA LYS A 403 -19.63 5.16 -25.43
C LYS A 403 -19.33 6.47 -26.16
N ASN A 404 -19.67 7.61 -25.55
CA ASN A 404 -19.65 8.90 -26.24
C ASN A 404 -18.27 9.56 -26.24
N ASP A 405 -17.59 9.64 -25.10
CA ASP A 405 -16.28 10.27 -24.95
C ASP A 405 -15.42 9.56 -23.87
N PRO A 406 -14.71 8.49 -24.24
CA PRO A 406 -13.85 7.76 -23.32
C PRO A 406 -12.64 8.59 -22.89
N GLY A 407 -12.19 9.55 -23.71
CA GLY A 407 -11.08 10.42 -23.38
C GLY A 407 -11.43 11.35 -22.23
N ALA A 408 -12.65 11.90 -22.22
CA ALA A 408 -13.16 12.65 -21.07
C ALA A 408 -13.23 11.77 -19.81
N VAL A 409 -13.68 10.52 -19.94
CA VAL A 409 -13.71 9.56 -18.82
C VAL A 409 -12.31 9.28 -18.27
N ALA A 410 -11.32 9.10 -19.13
CA ALA A 410 -9.94 8.88 -18.73
C ALA A 410 -9.31 10.10 -18.06
N ARG A 411 -9.53 11.32 -18.59
CA ARG A 411 -8.98 12.57 -18.02
C ARG A 411 -9.47 12.87 -16.61
N VAL A 412 -10.70 12.48 -16.28
CA VAL A 412 -11.28 12.70 -14.94
C VAL A 412 -11.06 11.52 -14.00
N SER A 413 -10.44 10.44 -14.46
CA SER A 413 -10.30 9.21 -13.71
C SER A 413 -9.08 8.43 -14.16
N GLY A 414 -7.95 8.57 -13.47
CA GLY A 414 -6.75 7.77 -13.70
C GLY A 414 -7.03 6.25 -13.66
N PHE A 415 -8.05 5.85 -12.89
CA PHE A 415 -8.59 4.51 -12.93
C PHE A 415 -9.03 4.07 -14.35
N TRP A 416 -9.89 4.85 -15.02
CA TRP A 416 -10.32 4.55 -16.38
C TRP A 416 -9.21 4.82 -17.41
N ASN A 417 -8.30 5.75 -17.12
CA ASN A 417 -7.15 6.01 -17.95
C ASN A 417 -6.29 4.76 -18.13
N VAL A 418 -6.07 3.97 -17.06
CA VAL A 418 -5.37 2.67 -17.14
C VAL A 418 -6.07 1.71 -18.10
N PHE A 419 -7.38 1.47 -17.95
CA PHE A 419 -8.07 0.51 -18.82
C PHE A 419 -8.12 0.98 -20.26
N LEU A 420 -8.49 2.23 -20.47
CA LEU A 420 -8.60 2.77 -21.81
C LEU A 420 -7.23 2.87 -22.49
N GLY A 421 -6.19 3.21 -21.73
CA GLY A 421 -4.84 3.44 -22.24
C GLY A 421 -4.00 2.18 -22.42
N LEU A 422 -4.39 1.04 -21.85
CA LEU A 422 -3.67 -0.23 -22.00
C LEU A 422 -4.43 -1.28 -22.84
N SER A 423 -5.73 -1.11 -23.06
CA SER A 423 -6.53 -1.99 -23.91
C SER A 423 -6.54 -1.53 -25.37
N ASP A 424 -6.31 -2.45 -26.30
CA ASP A 424 -6.55 -2.21 -27.74
C ASP A 424 -8.04 -2.30 -28.06
N TYR A 425 -8.75 -3.16 -27.33
CA TYR A 425 -10.19 -3.36 -27.44
C TYR A 425 -10.81 -3.44 -26.05
N LEU A 426 -11.93 -2.75 -25.89
CA LEU A 426 -12.71 -2.78 -24.66
C LEU A 426 -14.08 -3.40 -24.95
N LEU A 427 -14.43 -4.39 -24.15
CA LEU A 427 -15.75 -4.99 -24.13
C LEU A 427 -16.38 -4.78 -22.75
N LEU A 428 -17.57 -4.22 -22.70
CA LEU A 428 -18.41 -4.17 -21.51
C LEU A 428 -19.52 -5.20 -21.67
N ASP A 429 -19.70 -6.03 -20.64
CA ASP A 429 -20.89 -6.86 -20.46
C ASP A 429 -21.34 -6.77 -19.01
N VAL A 430 -22.16 -5.76 -18.73
CA VAL A 430 -22.41 -5.29 -17.36
C VAL A 430 -23.90 -5.21 -17.05
N PRO A 431 -24.36 -5.75 -15.91
CA PRO A 431 -25.68 -5.43 -15.39
C PRO A 431 -25.72 -3.96 -14.99
N VAL A 432 -26.79 -3.27 -15.34
CA VAL A 432 -26.92 -1.84 -15.05
C VAL A 432 -27.48 -1.66 -13.63
N LEU A 433 -26.78 -0.89 -12.80
CA LEU A 433 -27.22 -0.63 -11.43
C LEU A 433 -28.60 0.05 -11.42
N ASN A 434 -29.50 -0.47 -10.59
CA ASN A 434 -30.89 0.00 -10.43
C ASN A 434 -31.76 -0.14 -11.69
N GLU A 435 -31.36 -0.98 -12.64
CA GLU A 435 -32.13 -1.27 -13.86
C GLU A 435 -32.13 -2.80 -14.10
N GLU A 436 -33.23 -3.36 -14.62
CA GLU A 436 -33.32 -4.81 -14.90
C GLU A 436 -32.60 -5.23 -16.20
N ARG A 437 -31.94 -4.30 -16.88
CA ARG A 437 -31.26 -4.55 -18.15
C ARG A 437 -29.75 -4.70 -18.00
N ASN A 438 -29.16 -5.42 -18.96
CA ASN A 438 -27.72 -5.46 -19.17
C ASN A 438 -27.32 -4.45 -20.25
N ALA A 439 -26.09 -3.96 -20.18
CA ALA A 439 -25.48 -3.14 -21.20
C ALA A 439 -24.26 -3.84 -21.80
N THR A 440 -24.24 -3.93 -23.13
CA THR A 440 -23.10 -4.40 -23.91
C THR A 440 -22.52 -3.25 -24.74
N LEU A 441 -21.19 -3.15 -24.77
CA LEU A 441 -20.48 -2.15 -25.56
C LEU A 441 -19.14 -2.73 -26.01
N PHE A 442 -18.90 -2.75 -27.32
CA PHE A 442 -17.58 -3.00 -27.87
C PHE A 442 -16.96 -1.69 -28.37
N ARG A 443 -15.65 -1.54 -28.19
CA ARG A 443 -14.90 -0.38 -28.68
C ARG A 443 -13.46 -0.73 -29.04
N THR A 444 -13.00 -0.20 -30.17
CA THR A 444 -11.57 -0.11 -30.51
C THR A 444 -10.94 1.11 -29.83
N ASN A 445 -9.80 0.89 -29.16
CA ASN A 445 -9.10 1.91 -28.38
C ASN A 445 -7.63 2.10 -28.76
N ARG A 446 -7.17 1.43 -29.82
CA ARG A 446 -5.77 1.45 -30.29
C ARG A 446 -5.15 2.85 -30.37
N ARG A 447 -5.86 3.82 -30.95
CA ARG A 447 -5.36 5.20 -31.08
C ARG A 447 -5.13 5.87 -29.72
N TYR A 448 -6.04 5.67 -28.77
CA TYR A 448 -5.91 6.23 -27.43
C TYR A 448 -4.76 5.55 -26.67
N LYS A 449 -4.66 4.21 -26.75
CA LYS A 449 -3.52 3.45 -26.21
C LYS A 449 -2.19 3.99 -26.75
N GLN A 450 -2.04 4.11 -28.06
CA GLN A 450 -0.84 4.67 -28.70
C GLN A 450 -0.48 6.07 -28.17
N GLN A 451 -1.47 6.95 -28.02
CA GLN A 451 -1.26 8.29 -27.45
C GLN A 451 -0.77 8.23 -26.01
N CYS A 452 -1.37 7.38 -25.18
CA CYS A 452 -0.97 7.25 -23.78
C CYS A 452 0.38 6.58 -23.59
N THR A 453 0.70 5.55 -24.37
CA THR A 453 1.97 4.82 -24.28
C THR A 453 3.14 5.68 -24.78
N ALA A 454 2.90 6.59 -25.73
CA ALA A 454 3.91 7.53 -26.23
C ALA A 454 4.40 8.58 -25.20
N LEU A 455 3.67 8.80 -24.11
CA LEU A 455 3.97 9.82 -23.09
C LEU A 455 4.98 9.36 -22.01
N SER A 456 5.71 8.27 -22.24
CA SER A 456 6.70 7.73 -21.29
C SER A 456 8.00 8.56 -21.32
N ALA A 457 8.29 9.30 -20.24
CA ALA A 457 9.60 9.91 -20.05
C ALA A 457 10.58 8.87 -19.49
N LYS A 458 11.82 8.83 -19.99
CA LYS A 458 12.90 7.99 -19.43
C LYS A 458 14.05 8.83 -18.84
N GLU A 459 13.77 10.10 -18.61
CA GLU A 459 14.73 11.06 -18.07
C GLU A 459 14.49 11.32 -16.59
N ILE A 460 15.45 11.97 -15.94
CA ILE A 460 15.34 12.39 -14.54
C ILE A 460 14.18 13.38 -14.39
N ILE A 461 13.28 13.08 -13.46
CA ILE A 461 12.08 13.89 -13.22
C ILE A 461 12.38 14.96 -12.17
N PHE A 462 11.98 16.19 -12.47
CA PHE A 462 12.06 17.33 -11.56
C PHE A 462 10.67 17.88 -11.24
N SER A 463 10.52 18.44 -10.04
CA SER A 463 9.36 19.19 -9.58
C SER A 463 9.79 20.53 -9.02
N ASP A 464 8.87 21.49 -8.95
CA ASP A 464 9.04 22.65 -8.09
C ASP A 464 9.14 22.22 -6.63
N ILE A 465 9.90 22.98 -5.85
CA ILE A 465 10.09 22.73 -4.43
C ILE A 465 8.75 22.87 -3.69
N VAL A 466 8.34 21.81 -3.00
CA VAL A 466 7.15 21.79 -2.15
C VAL A 466 7.46 22.48 -0.82
N SER A 467 6.70 23.51 -0.46
CA SER A 467 6.89 24.21 0.81
C SER A 467 6.62 23.27 2.01
N PRO A 468 7.44 23.32 3.08
CA PRO A 468 7.12 22.61 4.33
C PRO A 468 5.96 23.26 5.09
N ILE A 469 5.50 24.44 4.68
CA ILE A 469 4.33 25.10 5.26
C ILE A 469 3.07 24.57 4.57
N PRO A 470 2.14 23.92 5.31
CA PRO A 470 0.90 23.44 4.73
C PRO A 470 -0.06 24.60 4.43
N ASN A 471 -0.88 24.46 3.39
CA ASN A 471 -2.02 25.33 3.13
C ASN A 471 -3.21 25.01 4.06
N SER A 472 -3.28 23.78 4.58
CA SER A 472 -4.32 23.31 5.49
C SER A 472 -3.82 22.17 6.38
N VAL A 473 -4.33 22.15 7.61
CA VAL A 473 -4.12 21.06 8.57
C VAL A 473 -5.36 20.17 8.66
N HIS A 474 -5.16 18.89 8.99
CA HIS A 474 -6.17 17.83 9.02
C HIS A 474 -5.83 16.76 10.07
N GLU A 475 -6.61 15.67 10.10
CA GLU A 475 -6.39 14.48 10.94
C GLU A 475 -4.94 13.95 10.85
N ASP A 476 -4.33 13.95 9.65
CA ASP A 476 -2.93 13.53 9.44
C ASP A 476 -1.94 14.29 10.36
N ASP A 477 -2.23 15.56 10.68
CA ASP A 477 -1.40 16.38 11.58
C ASP A 477 -1.62 16.05 13.04
N VAL A 478 -2.87 15.70 13.42
CA VAL A 478 -3.20 15.26 14.78
C VAL A 478 -2.42 13.99 15.08
N ASP A 479 -2.45 13.02 14.15
CA ASP A 479 -1.68 11.79 14.26
C ASP A 479 -0.19 12.05 14.32
N SER A 480 0.32 12.94 13.46
CA SER A 480 1.74 13.32 13.44
C SER A 480 2.17 13.97 14.76
N ALA A 481 1.35 14.85 15.33
CA ALA A 481 1.66 15.51 16.60
C ALA A 481 1.69 14.51 17.76
N ILE A 482 0.73 13.58 17.83
CA ILE A 482 0.70 12.50 18.83
C ILE A 482 1.92 11.59 18.65
N HIS A 483 2.14 11.10 17.44
CA HIS A 483 3.25 10.22 17.11
C HIS A 483 4.59 10.86 17.52
N ILE A 484 4.85 12.11 17.14
CA ILE A 484 6.10 12.80 17.44
C ILE A 484 6.23 13.13 18.94
N LEU A 485 5.14 13.51 19.62
CA LEU A 485 5.16 13.71 21.07
C LEU A 485 5.64 12.45 21.78
N PHE A 486 5.03 11.30 21.50
CA PHE A 486 5.28 10.09 22.26
C PHE A 486 6.53 9.32 21.82
N THR A 487 6.88 9.33 20.53
CA THR A 487 8.13 8.70 20.04
C THR A 487 9.38 9.50 20.41
N SER A 488 9.24 10.76 20.79
CA SER A 488 10.36 11.55 21.33
C SER A 488 10.67 11.26 22.80
N LEU A 489 9.77 10.58 23.52
CA LEU A 489 10.06 10.09 24.86
C LEU A 489 11.09 8.96 24.80
N PRO A 490 11.90 8.73 25.86
CA PRO A 490 12.81 7.61 25.90
C PRO A 490 12.11 6.28 25.63
N SER A 491 12.74 5.38 24.88
CA SER A 491 12.15 4.09 24.46
C SER A 491 11.82 3.15 25.62
N ASN A 492 12.43 3.34 26.79
CA ASN A 492 12.08 2.62 28.02
C ASN A 492 10.87 3.24 28.76
N LYS A 493 10.42 4.43 28.35
CA LYS A 493 9.31 5.17 28.95
C LYS A 493 8.05 5.16 28.10
N CYS A 494 8.18 5.01 26.78
CA CYS A 494 7.05 4.93 25.86
C CYS A 494 7.28 3.87 24.79
N PHE A 495 6.24 3.09 24.52
CA PHE A 495 6.17 2.14 23.42
C PHE A 495 4.91 2.42 22.58
N GLU A 496 5.08 2.66 21.28
CA GLU A 496 3.97 2.79 20.35
C GLU A 496 3.63 1.43 19.75
N GLY A 497 2.52 0.85 20.20
CA GLY A 497 2.07 -0.47 19.80
C GLY A 497 1.19 -0.48 18.54
N LEU A 498 0.62 0.67 18.18
CA LEU A 498 -0.12 0.92 16.95
C LEU A 498 -0.10 2.42 16.65
N CYS A 499 0.14 2.77 15.39
CA CYS A 499 -0.11 4.09 14.82
C CYS A 499 -0.69 3.87 13.42
N ASN A 500 -1.93 4.29 13.22
CA ASN A 500 -2.71 4.07 12.02
C ASN A 500 -3.36 5.39 11.57
N PRO A 501 -2.56 6.36 11.10
CA PRO A 501 -3.10 7.57 10.49
C PRO A 501 -3.95 7.26 9.25
N PRO A 502 -4.68 8.23 8.68
CA PRO A 502 -5.36 8.06 7.39
C PRO A 502 -4.45 7.46 6.32
N GLY A 503 -4.87 6.32 5.74
CA GLY A 503 -4.07 5.58 4.76
C GLY A 503 -3.00 4.65 5.35
N GLY A 504 -2.85 4.60 6.68
CA GLY A 504 -1.86 3.78 7.39
C GLY A 504 -2.07 2.26 7.35
N ASP A 505 -1.04 1.55 7.79
CA ASP A 505 -0.95 0.09 7.78
C ASP A 505 -1.74 -0.57 8.94
N TRP A 506 -2.56 -1.58 8.61
CA TRP A 506 -3.39 -2.35 9.57
C TRP A 506 -2.73 -3.67 10.01
N SER A 507 -1.41 -3.76 9.87
CA SER A 507 -0.64 -4.99 10.02
C SER A 507 -0.82 -5.66 11.37
N GLY A 508 -0.86 -4.90 12.46
CA GLY A 508 -1.01 -5.46 13.80
C GLY A 508 -0.94 -4.43 14.93
N LEU A 509 -1.32 -4.89 16.12
CA LEU A 509 -1.25 -4.15 17.38
C LEU A 509 -0.31 -4.90 18.32
N SER A 510 0.66 -4.19 18.89
CA SER A 510 1.60 -4.71 19.87
C SER A 510 1.34 -4.15 21.28
N VAL A 511 1.66 -4.94 22.31
CA VAL A 511 1.75 -4.50 23.71
C VAL A 511 2.93 -5.17 24.38
N ILE A 512 3.54 -4.53 25.36
CA ILE A 512 4.64 -5.09 26.15
C ILE A 512 4.11 -5.55 27.51
N VAL A 513 4.33 -6.83 27.83
CA VAL A 513 3.99 -7.45 29.11
C VAL A 513 5.19 -8.27 29.59
N ASN A 514 5.65 -8.04 30.82
CA ASN A 514 6.77 -8.77 31.42
C ASN A 514 8.04 -8.81 30.53
N GLN A 515 8.45 -7.66 29.98
CA GLN A 515 9.63 -7.53 29.10
C GLN A 515 9.53 -8.32 27.77
N CYS A 516 8.32 -8.73 27.39
CA CYS A 516 8.04 -9.32 26.09
C CYS A 516 7.02 -8.47 25.33
N GLU A 517 7.29 -8.22 24.05
CA GLU A 517 6.33 -7.67 23.10
C GLU A 517 5.44 -8.80 22.59
N TYR A 518 4.13 -8.57 22.65
CA TYR A 518 3.08 -9.45 22.14
C TYR A 518 2.32 -8.73 21.04
N ARG A 519 2.22 -9.36 19.87
CA ARG A 519 1.63 -8.73 18.69
C ARG A 519 0.50 -9.57 18.12
N TRP A 520 -0.64 -8.94 17.88
CA TRP A 520 -1.73 -9.51 17.10
C TRP A 520 -1.71 -8.93 15.69
N VAL A 521 -1.63 -9.79 14.69
CA VAL A 521 -1.60 -9.37 13.27
C VAL A 521 -2.96 -9.53 12.60
N SER A 522 -3.18 -8.95 11.42
CA SER A 522 -4.46 -9.08 10.68
C SER A 522 -5.66 -8.73 11.57
N LEU A 523 -5.67 -7.47 12.03
CA LEU A 523 -6.62 -6.96 12.99
C LEU A 523 -8.09 -7.09 12.48
N PRO A 524 -9.07 -7.40 13.35
CA PRO A 524 -10.48 -7.45 12.96
C PRO A 524 -10.95 -6.11 12.38
N ARG A 525 -11.46 -6.11 11.15
CA ARG A 525 -11.94 -4.89 10.47
C ARG A 525 -13.31 -4.40 10.95
N VAL A 526 -14.15 -5.31 11.44
CA VAL A 526 -15.51 -5.01 11.92
C VAL A 526 -15.67 -5.62 13.30
N SER A 527 -15.77 -4.77 14.31
CA SER A 527 -15.99 -5.14 15.72
C SER A 527 -17.42 -4.81 16.18
N GLY A 528 -18.37 -4.70 15.25
CA GLY A 528 -19.77 -4.42 15.54
C GLY A 528 -20.39 -5.43 16.51
N GLU A 529 -20.02 -6.71 16.42
CA GLU A 529 -20.50 -7.78 17.31
C GLU A 529 -20.08 -7.58 18.78
N ILE A 530 -18.98 -6.85 19.02
CA ILE A 530 -18.47 -6.55 20.36
C ILE A 530 -18.68 -5.09 20.76
N ASN A 531 -19.36 -4.29 19.92
CA ASN A 531 -19.48 -2.85 20.07
C ASN A 531 -18.10 -2.18 20.33
N GLY A 532 -17.08 -2.57 19.58
CA GLY A 532 -15.71 -2.07 19.71
C GLY A 532 -15.34 -1.16 18.54
N LYS A 533 -14.43 -0.22 18.78
CA LYS A 533 -13.84 0.66 17.78
C LYS A 533 -12.33 0.45 17.76
N ARG A 534 -11.78 0.27 16.57
CA ARG A 534 -10.34 0.12 16.40
C ARG A 534 -9.67 1.49 16.60
N PRO A 535 -8.66 1.60 17.49
CA PRO A 535 -7.94 2.85 17.71
C PRO A 535 -7.05 3.24 16.53
N ASP A 536 -6.78 4.53 16.43
CA ASP A 536 -5.76 5.10 15.54
C ASP A 536 -4.38 5.01 16.18
N HIS A 537 -4.29 5.22 17.51
CA HIS A 537 -3.05 5.01 18.27
C HIS A 537 -3.24 4.10 19.47
N VAL A 538 -2.23 3.27 19.74
CA VAL A 538 -2.09 2.53 21.00
C VAL A 538 -0.71 2.78 21.56
N LEU A 539 -0.64 3.49 22.67
CA LEU A 539 0.61 3.88 23.33
C LEU A 539 0.68 3.22 24.71
N GLN A 540 1.81 2.64 25.05
CA GLN A 540 2.07 2.09 26.36
C GLN A 540 3.16 2.90 27.08
N LEU A 541 2.77 3.53 28.18
CA LEU A 541 3.60 4.47 28.93
C LEU A 541 4.08 3.82 30.22
N TYR A 542 5.33 4.10 30.62
CA TYR A 542 5.98 3.56 31.84
C TYR A 542 6.48 4.69 32.76
N PRO A 543 5.58 5.43 33.44
CA PRO A 543 5.96 6.52 34.34
C PRO A 543 6.97 6.07 35.43
N HIS A 544 6.76 4.88 36.00
CA HIS A 544 7.57 4.33 37.10
C HIS A 544 8.16 2.93 36.78
N ASP A 545 8.44 2.63 35.50
CA ASP A 545 9.08 1.41 34.98
C ASP A 545 8.35 0.07 35.20
N THR A 546 7.42 -0.03 36.15
CA THR A 546 6.72 -1.26 36.54
C THR A 546 5.21 -1.22 36.27
N ASN A 547 4.60 -0.04 36.36
CA ASN A 547 3.19 0.18 36.06
C ASN A 547 3.04 0.87 34.71
N SER A 548 2.46 0.14 33.75
CA SER A 548 2.12 0.72 32.45
C SER A 548 0.72 1.31 32.41
N ILE A 549 0.57 2.40 31.66
CA ILE A 549 -0.71 2.95 31.22
C ILE A 549 -0.82 2.69 29.72
N ILE A 550 -1.97 2.21 29.23
CA ILE A 550 -2.23 2.01 27.81
C ILE A 550 -3.20 3.10 27.35
N LEU A 551 -2.74 4.03 26.52
CA LEU A 551 -3.61 4.98 25.84
C LEU A 551 -4.16 4.33 24.58
N SER A 552 -5.48 4.38 24.40
CA SER A 552 -6.20 3.97 23.19
C SER A 552 -6.87 5.21 22.61
N ILE A 553 -6.41 5.67 21.45
CA ILE A 553 -6.74 7.01 20.93
C ILE A 553 -7.53 6.89 19.63
N GLU A 554 -8.62 7.65 19.52
CA GLU A 554 -9.25 8.02 18.25
C GLU A 554 -8.85 9.45 17.91
N SER A 555 -8.34 9.66 16.71
CA SER A 555 -8.02 10.99 16.18
C SER A 555 -9.06 11.40 15.12
N LYS A 556 -9.40 12.69 15.08
CA LYS A 556 -10.29 13.28 14.07
C LYS A 556 -9.78 14.65 13.66
N ASP A 557 -10.16 15.08 12.46
CA ASP A 557 -9.97 16.48 12.04
C ASP A 557 -10.69 17.42 13.03
N ARG A 558 -11.97 17.14 13.32
CA ARG A 558 -12.83 17.99 14.18
C ARG A 558 -13.50 17.19 15.29
N SER A 559 -13.76 17.83 16.42
CA SER A 559 -14.37 17.23 17.62
C SER A 559 -15.73 16.59 17.33
N PHE A 560 -16.58 17.22 16.53
CA PHE A 560 -17.92 16.69 16.24
C PHE A 560 -17.94 15.49 15.27
N ASP A 561 -16.81 15.20 14.62
CA ASP A 561 -16.66 14.00 13.78
C ASP A 561 -16.37 12.74 14.65
N LEU A 562 -16.21 12.90 15.97
CA LEU A 562 -16.08 11.78 16.91
C LEU A 562 -17.40 10.99 17.02
N GLU A 563 -17.28 9.67 17.03
CA GLU A 563 -18.44 8.78 17.19
C GLU A 563 -18.97 8.82 18.64
N PRO A 564 -20.31 8.76 18.84
CA PRO A 564 -20.87 8.63 20.18
C PRO A 564 -20.36 7.37 20.90
N ASN A 565 -20.02 7.51 22.19
CA ASN A 565 -19.46 6.47 23.06
C ASN A 565 -18.14 5.85 22.60
N VAL A 566 -17.40 6.51 21.68
CA VAL A 566 -16.14 5.99 21.15
C VAL A 566 -15.12 5.59 22.24
N GLY A 567 -15.06 6.31 23.36
CA GLY A 567 -14.17 6.00 24.48
C GLY A 567 -14.37 4.60 25.05
N THR A 568 -15.62 4.19 25.26
CA THR A 568 -15.96 2.83 25.70
C THR A 568 -15.60 1.79 24.64
N GLN A 569 -15.88 2.10 23.36
CA GLN A 569 -15.65 1.20 22.24
C GLN A 569 -14.14 0.95 22.01
N LEU A 570 -13.29 1.97 22.18
CA LEU A 570 -11.83 1.89 22.09
C LEU A 570 -11.25 0.93 23.14
N LYS A 571 -11.71 1.03 24.40
CA LYS A 571 -11.30 0.11 25.47
C LYS A 571 -11.75 -1.31 25.17
N GLN A 572 -12.99 -1.48 24.70
CA GLN A 572 -13.58 -2.78 24.41
C GLN A 572 -12.83 -3.52 23.30
N TYR A 573 -12.33 -2.81 22.30
CA TYR A 573 -11.54 -3.39 21.22
C TYR A 573 -10.24 -4.04 21.72
N ILE A 574 -9.45 -3.33 22.54
CA ILE A 574 -8.20 -3.86 23.12
C ILE A 574 -8.51 -5.05 24.06
N LYS A 575 -9.54 -4.93 24.89
CA LYS A 575 -9.97 -6.04 25.78
C LYS A 575 -10.33 -7.27 24.97
N TYR A 576 -11.14 -7.12 23.93
CA TYR A 576 -11.50 -8.23 23.05
C TYR A 576 -10.29 -8.87 22.39
N LEU A 577 -9.37 -8.06 21.85
CA LEU A 577 -8.17 -8.58 21.22
C LEU A 577 -7.32 -9.41 22.20
N SER A 578 -7.23 -8.97 23.46
CA SER A 578 -6.51 -9.69 24.54
C SER A 578 -7.13 -11.04 24.92
N THR A 579 -8.37 -11.33 24.50
CA THR A 579 -8.99 -12.65 24.73
C THR A 579 -8.40 -13.73 23.81
N PHE A 580 -7.69 -13.35 22.75
CA PHE A 580 -7.02 -14.26 21.82
C PHE A 580 -5.55 -14.42 22.20
N VAL A 581 -4.99 -15.59 21.86
CA VAL A 581 -3.53 -15.75 21.86
C VAL A 581 -2.95 -14.75 20.84
N PRO A 582 -1.92 -13.95 21.20
CA PRO A 582 -1.19 -13.12 20.27
C PRO A 582 -0.72 -13.95 19.06
N SER A 583 -0.51 -13.30 17.92
CA SER A 583 0.03 -13.99 16.76
C SER A 583 1.49 -14.39 17.04
N CYS A 584 2.29 -13.43 17.49
CA CYS A 584 3.72 -13.60 17.72
C CYS A 584 4.15 -12.85 18.98
N GLU A 585 5.30 -13.26 19.50
CA GLU A 585 5.94 -12.65 20.66
C GLU A 585 7.47 -12.59 20.48
N LYS A 586 8.09 -11.60 21.10
CA LYS A 586 9.55 -11.51 21.26
C LYS A 586 9.90 -10.90 22.61
N SER A 587 11.07 -11.21 23.15
CA SER A 587 11.65 -10.34 24.18
C SER A 587 12.07 -9.01 23.55
N ILE A 588 12.23 -7.94 24.34
CA ILE A 588 12.53 -6.59 23.82
C ILE A 588 13.73 -6.58 22.84
N ASN A 589 14.73 -7.43 23.07
CA ASN A 589 15.92 -7.56 22.22
C ASN A 589 16.03 -8.91 21.51
N GLY A 590 14.94 -9.70 21.49
CA GLY A 590 14.93 -11.04 20.91
C GLY A 590 14.31 -11.09 19.52
N ASP A 591 14.39 -12.29 18.94
CA ASP A 591 13.72 -12.60 17.68
C ASP A 591 12.23 -12.88 17.89
N TRP A 592 11.46 -12.63 16.84
CA TRP A 592 10.05 -13.01 16.79
C TRP A 592 9.89 -14.52 16.81
N SER A 593 8.88 -14.96 17.57
CA SER A 593 8.45 -16.35 17.67
C SER A 593 6.93 -16.43 17.70
N ILE A 594 6.40 -17.61 17.42
CA ILE A 594 4.96 -17.85 17.48
C ILE A 594 4.51 -17.88 18.94
N SER A 595 3.51 -17.04 19.28
CA SER A 595 2.96 -17.07 20.62
C SER A 595 2.09 -18.29 20.84
N SER A 596 2.19 -18.87 22.03
CA SER A 596 1.45 -20.06 22.46
C SER A 596 0.53 -19.82 23.65
N ARG A 597 0.59 -18.62 24.25
CA ARG A 597 -0.11 -18.29 25.49
C ARG A 597 -0.90 -17.01 25.37
N LYS A 598 -2.06 -16.97 26.02
CA LYS A 598 -2.79 -15.72 26.21
C LYS A 598 -2.03 -14.83 27.18
N ILE A 599 -2.17 -13.53 27.01
CA ILE A 599 -1.71 -12.54 27.98
C ILE A 599 -2.91 -11.90 28.65
N SER A 600 -2.74 -11.51 29.91
CA SER A 600 -3.74 -10.75 30.65
C SER A 600 -3.35 -9.28 30.65
N LEU A 601 -4.23 -8.44 30.11
CA LEU A 601 -4.13 -6.99 30.25
C LEU A 601 -5.04 -6.56 31.39
N ASN A 602 -4.54 -5.70 32.28
CA ASN A 602 -5.40 -5.13 33.32
C ASN A 602 -6.30 -4.06 32.68
N PRO A 603 -7.63 -4.27 32.61
CA PRO A 603 -8.55 -3.35 31.95
C PRO A 603 -8.56 -1.95 32.58
N SER A 604 -8.26 -1.83 33.89
CA SER A 604 -8.23 -0.53 34.57
C SER A 604 -7.06 0.34 34.13
N LYS A 605 -6.08 -0.21 33.42
CA LYS A 605 -4.91 0.51 32.89
C LYS A 605 -5.12 1.03 31.45
N ILE A 606 -6.28 0.77 30.84
CA ILE A 606 -6.61 1.23 29.49
C ILE A 606 -7.39 2.55 29.58
N VAL A 607 -6.75 3.61 29.12
CA VAL A 607 -7.28 4.98 29.08
C VAL A 607 -7.66 5.31 27.65
N SER A 608 -8.91 5.68 27.43
CA SER A 608 -9.45 6.12 26.14
C SER A 608 -9.25 7.62 25.95
N VAL A 609 -8.81 8.00 24.75
CA VAL A 609 -8.48 9.39 24.44
C VAL A 609 -9.19 9.80 23.15
N ALA A 610 -9.86 10.95 23.18
CA ALA A 610 -10.29 11.64 21.97
C ALA A 610 -9.24 12.69 21.60
N ALA A 611 -8.78 12.71 20.35
CA ALA A 611 -7.84 13.70 19.85
C ALA A 611 -8.38 14.43 18.62
N PHE A 612 -8.27 15.76 18.58
CA PHE A 612 -8.76 16.57 17.47
C PHE A 612 -8.12 17.96 17.41
N ILE A 613 -8.30 18.66 16.29
CA ILE A 613 -7.88 20.06 16.14
C ILE A 613 -8.86 20.96 16.91
N ASP A 614 -8.34 21.71 17.87
CA ASP A 614 -9.10 22.63 18.72
C ASP A 614 -9.49 23.90 17.95
N SER A 615 -10.79 24.14 17.78
CA SER A 615 -11.29 25.39 17.18
C SER A 615 -11.10 26.62 18.08
N GLY A 616 -10.78 26.41 19.36
CA GLY A 616 -10.68 27.46 20.38
C GLY A 616 -12.02 27.81 21.05
N SER A 617 -13.13 27.24 20.59
CA SER A 617 -14.49 27.43 21.13
C SER A 617 -15.18 26.13 21.52
N GLU A 618 -14.40 25.08 21.74
CA GLU A 618 -14.90 23.73 22.04
C GLU A 618 -15.57 23.66 23.42
N ASP A 619 -16.71 22.98 23.49
CA ASP A 619 -17.34 22.58 24.76
C ASP A 619 -16.84 21.18 25.12
N TYR A 620 -15.74 21.13 25.86
CA TYR A 620 -15.07 19.88 26.22
C TYR A 620 -15.95 18.96 27.08
N ASP A 621 -16.82 19.53 27.93
CA ASP A 621 -17.73 18.75 28.77
C ASP A 621 -18.81 18.07 27.93
N ASN A 622 -19.35 18.77 26.93
CA ASN A 622 -20.25 18.17 25.96
C ASN A 622 -19.56 17.08 25.13
N ILE A 623 -18.34 17.33 24.65
CA ILE A 623 -17.55 16.34 23.89
C ILE A 623 -17.29 15.10 24.75
N HIS A 624 -16.89 15.26 26.01
CA HIS A 624 -16.71 14.14 26.93
C HIS A 624 -18.01 13.36 27.15
N ARG A 625 -19.13 14.05 27.41
CA ARG A 625 -20.44 13.40 27.60
C ARG A 625 -20.89 12.58 26.39
N LEU A 626 -20.59 13.02 25.17
CA LEU A 626 -20.93 12.31 23.93
C LEU A 626 -19.95 11.18 23.61
N SER A 627 -18.65 11.44 23.72
CA SER A 627 -17.59 10.49 23.37
C SER A 627 -17.33 9.44 24.44
N THR A 628 -17.57 9.76 25.71
CA THR A 628 -17.23 8.98 26.91
C THR A 628 -15.73 8.69 27.06
N CYS A 629 -14.86 9.48 26.41
CA CYS A 629 -13.41 9.33 26.55
C CYS A 629 -12.93 9.79 27.92
N ASP A 630 -11.92 9.12 28.45
CA ASP A 630 -11.32 9.43 29.75
C ASP A 630 -10.47 10.70 29.71
N LEU A 631 -9.81 10.94 28.57
CA LEU A 631 -9.00 12.11 28.30
C LEU A 631 -9.41 12.74 26.97
N ILE A 632 -9.20 14.05 26.87
CA ILE A 632 -9.27 14.79 25.62
C ILE A 632 -7.91 15.41 25.33
N PHE A 633 -7.39 15.18 24.13
CA PHE A 633 -6.26 15.90 23.55
C PHE A 633 -6.79 16.90 22.53
N ALA A 634 -6.85 18.18 22.91
CA ALA A 634 -7.28 19.25 22.03
C ALA A 634 -6.04 20.00 21.50
N LEU A 635 -5.81 19.92 20.19
CA LEU A 635 -4.60 20.40 19.54
C LEU A 635 -4.82 21.76 18.88
N SER A 636 -4.20 22.82 19.40
CA SER A 636 -4.19 24.15 18.79
C SER A 636 -2.91 24.39 18.00
N GLN A 637 -3.04 25.00 16.82
CA GLN A 637 -1.92 25.30 15.94
C GLN A 637 -1.00 26.39 16.52
N LYS A 638 0.32 26.24 16.31
CA LYS A 638 1.32 27.31 16.47
C LYS A 638 1.92 27.65 15.11
N GLU A 639 2.81 28.64 15.03
CA GLU A 639 3.63 28.84 13.83
C GLU A 639 4.50 27.60 13.52
N ILE A 640 5.09 27.01 14.56
CA ILE A 640 5.86 25.77 14.49
C ILE A 640 5.29 24.79 15.52
N GLY A 641 4.80 23.64 15.04
CA GLY A 641 4.22 22.58 15.85
C GLY A 641 2.88 22.94 16.50
N TRP A 642 2.67 22.46 17.73
CA TRP A 642 1.34 22.37 18.34
C TRP A 642 1.33 22.74 19.83
N ASN A 643 0.19 23.23 20.30
CA ASN A 643 -0.16 23.26 21.72
C ASN A 643 -1.22 22.18 21.97
N ILE A 644 -0.97 21.26 22.89
CA ILE A 644 -1.89 20.17 23.21
C ILE A 644 -2.45 20.40 24.61
N LYS A 645 -3.75 20.69 24.70
CA LYS A 645 -4.47 20.68 25.98
C LYS A 645 -4.86 19.23 26.28
N ILE A 646 -4.43 18.73 27.44
CA ILE A 646 -4.74 17.40 27.94
C ILE A 646 -5.72 17.57 29.10
N ILE A 647 -6.98 17.24 28.85
CA ILE A 647 -8.09 17.47 29.79
C ILE A 647 -8.49 16.14 30.42
N ASN A 648 -8.62 16.12 31.75
CA ASN A 648 -8.93 14.92 32.52
C ASN A 648 -10.42 14.77 32.84
N TYR A 649 -10.99 13.63 32.46
CA TYR A 649 -12.35 13.22 32.86
C TYR A 649 -12.37 11.87 33.60
N MET A 650 -11.20 11.34 33.98
CA MET A 650 -11.12 10.10 34.75
C MET A 650 -11.63 10.31 36.18
N SER A 651 -12.32 9.30 36.71
CA SER A 651 -12.70 9.27 38.13
C SER A 651 -11.51 9.08 39.06
N ASP A 652 -10.43 8.44 38.59
CA ASP A 652 -9.16 8.28 39.31
C ASP A 652 -8.07 9.12 38.65
N ASN A 653 -7.56 10.12 39.38
CA ASN A 653 -6.54 11.05 38.90
C ASN A 653 -5.12 10.48 38.92
N SER A 654 -4.90 9.26 39.44
CA SER A 654 -3.57 8.65 39.56
C SER A 654 -2.88 8.52 38.20
N GLN A 655 -3.59 8.01 37.20
CA GLN A 655 -3.06 7.81 35.84
C GLN A 655 -2.80 9.14 35.13
N TYR A 656 -3.68 10.13 35.32
CA TYR A 656 -3.49 11.47 34.77
C TYR A 656 -2.24 12.14 35.35
N THR A 657 -2.04 12.03 36.67
CA THR A 657 -0.87 12.60 37.34
C THR A 657 0.42 11.96 36.83
N GLN A 658 0.42 10.64 36.67
CA GLN A 658 1.56 9.90 36.12
C GLN A 658 1.88 10.28 34.67
N LEU A 659 0.85 10.44 33.82
CA LEU A 659 0.99 10.93 32.44
C LEU A 659 1.61 12.33 32.43
N LYS A 660 1.11 13.23 33.28
CA LYS A 660 1.61 14.60 33.43
C LYS A 660 3.07 14.63 33.83
N GLU A 661 3.45 13.88 34.86
CA GLU A 661 4.84 13.77 35.31
C GLU A 661 5.76 13.24 34.21
N LEU A 662 5.33 12.21 33.48
CA LEU A 662 6.13 11.62 32.42
C LEU A 662 6.40 12.61 31.28
N ILE A 663 5.37 13.31 30.79
CA ILE A 663 5.51 14.28 29.70
C ILE A 663 6.31 15.50 30.15
N LEU A 664 6.04 16.05 31.34
CA LEU A 664 6.73 17.26 31.82
C LEU A 664 8.19 17.01 32.22
N SER A 665 8.55 15.77 32.60
CA SER A 665 9.94 15.41 32.92
C SER A 665 10.84 15.25 31.70
N HIS A 666 10.28 15.24 30.48
CA HIS A 666 11.03 15.12 29.23
C HIS A 666 10.73 16.31 28.30
N PRO A 667 11.06 17.55 28.70
CA PRO A 667 10.84 18.70 27.84
C PRO A 667 11.66 18.53 26.56
N ASN A 668 10.96 18.45 25.44
CA ASN A 668 11.52 18.18 24.14
C ASN A 668 11.36 19.44 23.27
N ASN A 669 12.43 19.84 22.58
CA ASN A 669 12.38 20.97 21.65
C ASN A 669 11.82 20.55 20.28
N ILE A 670 10.73 19.79 20.29
CA ILE A 670 10.11 19.22 19.10
C ILE A 670 9.06 20.16 18.49
N GLY A 671 8.76 21.30 19.12
CA GLY A 671 7.70 22.22 18.69
C GLY A 671 6.33 21.92 19.32
N ILE A 672 6.25 20.98 20.28
CA ILE A 672 5.02 20.66 21.01
C ILE A 672 5.09 21.24 22.42
N THR A 673 3.97 21.78 22.90
CA THR A 673 3.80 22.12 24.32
C THR A 673 2.53 21.48 24.82
N CYS A 674 2.57 20.90 26.01
CA CYS A 674 1.41 20.27 26.63
C CYS A 674 0.93 21.10 27.82
N THR A 675 -0.37 21.40 27.84
CA THR A 675 -1.05 22.04 28.98
C THR A 675 -1.98 21.02 29.62
N PHE A 676 -1.83 20.80 30.93
CA PHE A 676 -2.60 19.82 31.69
C PHE A 676 -3.72 20.53 32.45
N LEU A 677 -4.98 20.21 32.10
CA LEU A 677 -6.21 20.77 32.68
C LEU A 677 -7.01 19.72 33.45
#